data_AF-A0A257UIV0-F1
#
_entry.id   AF-A0A257UIV0-F1
#
_cell.length_a   1.000
_cell.length_b   1.000
_cell.length_c   1.000
_cell.angle_alpha   90.00
_cell.angle_beta   90.00
_cell.angle_gamma   90.00
#
_symmetry.space_group_name_H-M   'P 1'
#
loop_
_entity.id
_entity.type
_entity.pdbx_description
1 polymer ?
#
loop_
_entity_poly.entity_id
_entity_poly.type
_entity_poly.pdbx_seq_one_letter_code
_entity_poly.pdbx_strand_id
1 'polypeptide(L)'
;MTGWLAALLLPTALWGTGRWLAERRATEPPFLAHAAIGFLSPAGLLAWRGRPFPEQLLGWAVGVLVWAGAFVIRDAGVFVAFGLLGAAWGAGLGLQTLRPATAAAAGAPAPVPRQPTLRDRPDGDAGAASFALEMRCPTCGAALAVPVYRRMVRCEFCASEHVVVRGADTMTAVIPDVLADEQALRESVVKHLRYRRYLELYDQRVRPLVRDAAFARDPEGGEFPVLLETGGAPVVDAVEAEVSRTADAWAARLAPRVKILAWRRFLAPYWHRFGTLYQSAFGRDAAGAKRMEFTVTTIEGSVRANAAPLPEMGKLSYLRALRPAPGAPEAAIPALAVQCGPDEIDRRVQTLSQRSTELPIVPIAVHATFVPEVVALIYRPWHVVEVGIDGETLAMMVDGGTGRVEGDAPADEFAAAPLVIPPGDPPVLTPSRCPECGADLPFAPDAVACLCRSCFRLVETPPPRWRTIPYLHEDAADGARLMPFWRFPLRLRTSAGALITDLPHLTDGIDGTFDQIGDRPETAQRFFVPAFRTRVSKAGVRLYRRLWPAVQGKAHELLAERFSPARPPARVVEVTLPAAEARAFARVYLALAFTQRDLARAQVKGVRERFLSAQLEGDPDLVFLALPDELVGPFDALFGRARVAALADLEGGPDAPRR
;
A
#
# COMPACT_ATOMS: atom_id res chain seq x y z
N MET A 1 -1.87 13.41 23.59
CA MET A 1 -2.80 14.57 23.66
C MET A 1 -3.08 15.06 25.09
N THR A 2 -2.79 14.28 26.14
CA THR A 2 -3.06 14.63 27.55
C THR A 2 -2.19 15.76 28.13
N GLY A 3 -0.98 15.99 27.60
CA GLY A 3 -0.09 17.06 28.06
C GLY A 3 -0.54 18.50 27.74
N TRP A 4 -1.35 18.70 26.69
CA TRP A 4 -1.82 20.03 26.28
C TRP A 4 -2.87 20.61 27.24
N LEU A 5 -3.74 19.75 27.78
CA LEU A 5 -4.74 20.15 28.78
C LEU A 5 -4.08 20.57 30.10
N ALA A 6 -3.03 19.87 30.54
CA ALA A 6 -2.30 20.23 31.76
C ALA A 6 -1.58 21.59 31.64
N ALA A 7 -1.00 21.89 30.47
CA ALA A 7 -0.30 23.16 30.23
C ALA A 7 -1.25 24.38 30.17
N LEU A 8 -2.51 24.18 29.77
CA LEU A 8 -3.54 25.24 29.75
C LEU A 8 -4.25 25.40 31.12
N LEU A 9 -4.39 24.31 31.88
CA LEU A 9 -5.12 24.32 33.15
C LEU A 9 -4.27 24.78 34.35
N LEU A 10 -2.94 24.57 34.34
CA LEU A 10 -2.09 25.03 35.44
C LEU A 10 -2.08 26.56 35.62
N PRO A 11 -1.92 27.37 34.55
CA PRO A 11 -1.90 28.83 34.68
C PRO A 11 -3.25 29.39 35.14
N THR A 12 -4.36 28.80 34.68
CA THR A 12 -5.71 29.20 35.05
C THR A 12 -6.05 28.79 36.49
N ALA A 13 -5.61 27.62 36.95
CA ALA A 13 -5.75 27.20 38.34
C ALA A 13 -4.92 28.07 39.31
N LEU A 14 -3.68 28.42 38.93
CA LEU A 14 -2.81 29.32 39.71
C LEU A 14 -3.34 30.76 39.73
N TRP A 15 -3.92 31.24 38.64
CA TRP A 15 -4.61 32.53 38.59
C TRP A 15 -5.85 32.55 39.49
N GLY A 16 -6.67 31.50 39.43
CA GLY A 16 -7.88 31.37 40.24
C GLY A 16 -7.56 31.34 41.75
N THR A 17 -6.52 30.61 42.14
CA THR A 17 -6.06 30.57 43.54
C THR A 17 -5.43 31.89 44.00
N GLY A 18 -4.65 32.57 43.13
CA GLY A 18 -4.10 33.89 43.42
C GLY A 18 -5.19 34.95 43.64
N ARG A 19 -6.23 34.95 42.79
CA ARG A 19 -7.36 35.87 42.93
C ARG A 19 -8.20 35.59 44.18
N TRP A 20 -8.46 34.32 44.48
CA TRP A 20 -9.20 33.92 45.68
C TRP A 20 -8.45 34.26 46.99
N LEU A 21 -7.11 34.16 46.99
CA LEU A 21 -6.27 34.60 48.11
C LEU A 21 -6.22 36.13 48.24
N ALA A 22 -6.24 36.86 47.12
CA ALA A 22 -6.24 38.32 47.10
C ALA A 22 -7.57 38.92 47.60
N GLU A 23 -8.71 38.28 47.29
CA GLU A 23 -10.03 38.72 47.76
C GLU A 23 -10.23 38.53 49.29
N ARG A 24 -9.37 37.74 49.96
CA ARG A 24 -9.45 37.47 51.40
C ARG A 24 -8.54 38.34 52.29
N ARG A 25 -7.71 39.23 51.74
CA ARG A 25 -6.87 40.15 52.54
C ARG A 25 -6.99 41.58 52.01
N ALA A 26 -7.48 42.48 52.86
CA ALA A 26 -7.67 43.91 52.57
C ALA A 26 -6.36 44.74 52.53
N THR A 27 -5.29 44.18 51.96
CA THR A 27 -4.08 44.94 51.64
C THR A 27 -3.62 44.51 50.25
N GLU A 28 -3.51 45.49 49.35
CA GLU A 28 -3.08 45.29 47.97
C GLU A 28 -1.76 44.49 47.93
N PRO A 29 -1.69 43.37 47.20
CA PRO A 29 -0.42 42.69 47.01
C PRO A 29 0.48 43.54 46.11
N PRO A 30 1.80 43.55 46.31
CA PRO A 30 2.69 44.33 45.45
C PRO A 30 2.63 43.77 44.03
N PHE A 31 2.25 44.63 43.09
CA PHE A 31 2.26 44.45 41.63
C PHE A 31 3.47 43.62 41.12
N LEU A 32 4.62 43.74 41.77
CA LEU A 32 5.86 43.02 41.48
C LEU A 32 5.76 41.50 41.61
N ALA A 33 4.96 40.96 42.53
CA ALA A 33 4.86 39.50 42.73
C ALA A 33 4.08 38.82 41.58
N HIS A 34 3.02 39.46 41.09
CA HIS A 34 2.23 38.96 39.96
C HIS A 34 2.99 39.13 38.64
N ALA A 35 3.75 40.22 38.49
CA ALA A 35 4.64 40.43 37.35
C ALA A 35 5.75 39.37 37.29
N ALA A 36 6.37 39.02 38.43
CA ALA A 36 7.44 38.02 38.48
C ALA A 36 6.96 36.61 38.12
N ILE A 37 5.78 36.19 38.60
CA ILE A 37 5.19 34.88 38.27
C ILE A 37 4.81 34.81 36.78
N GLY A 38 4.27 35.89 36.22
CA GLY A 38 3.97 35.99 34.80
C GLY A 38 5.23 35.92 33.92
N PHE A 39 6.32 36.57 34.36
CA PHE A 39 7.58 36.65 33.60
C PHE A 39 8.40 35.35 33.62
N LEU A 40 8.32 34.56 34.69
CA LEU A 40 9.06 33.30 34.82
C LEU A 40 8.33 32.09 34.18
N SER A 41 7.03 32.20 33.92
CA SER A 41 6.24 31.11 33.33
C SER A 41 6.66 30.69 31.91
N PRO A 42 7.05 31.60 30.98
CA PRO A 42 7.53 31.21 29.66
C PRO A 42 8.94 30.62 29.70
N ALA A 43 9.79 31.07 30.63
CA ALA A 43 11.13 30.53 30.84
C ALA A 43 11.08 29.08 31.38
N GLY A 44 10.12 28.77 32.26
CA GLY A 44 9.86 27.41 32.71
C GLY A 44 9.34 26.49 31.59
N LEU A 45 8.55 27.02 30.66
CA LEU A 45 8.08 26.31 29.47
C LEU A 45 9.20 26.05 28.45
N LEU A 46 10.16 26.98 28.31
CA LEU A 46 11.32 26.84 27.42
C LEU A 46 12.43 25.93 27.98
N ALA A 47 12.54 25.80 29.30
CA ALA A 47 13.47 24.85 29.94
C ALA A 47 13.03 23.38 29.79
N TRP A 48 11.82 23.12 29.29
CA TRP A 48 11.31 21.76 29.07
C TRP A 48 11.70 21.25 27.66
N ARG A 49 12.77 20.44 27.64
CA ARG A 49 13.49 19.92 26.45
C ARG A 49 12.63 19.41 25.29
N GLY A 50 13.04 19.77 24.07
CA GLY A 50 13.00 18.87 22.89
C GLY A 50 12.01 19.18 21.76
N ARG A 51 11.41 20.37 21.71
CA ARG A 51 10.34 20.70 20.73
C ARG A 51 10.85 21.56 19.57
N PRO A 52 10.32 21.40 18.33
CA PRO A 52 10.74 22.18 17.17
C PRO A 52 10.37 23.68 17.31
N PHE A 53 11.25 24.54 16.79
CA PHE A 53 11.17 26.02 16.84
C PHE A 53 9.78 26.65 16.60
N PRO A 54 8.96 26.22 15.62
CA PRO A 54 7.64 26.81 15.39
C PRO A 54 6.65 26.61 16.55
N GLU A 55 6.73 25.52 17.31
CA GLU A 55 5.84 25.28 18.46
C GLU A 55 6.19 26.21 19.63
N GLN A 56 7.47 26.52 19.81
CA GLN A 56 7.94 27.46 20.83
C GLN A 56 7.49 28.89 20.50
N LEU A 57 7.55 29.25 19.21
CA LEU A 57 7.18 30.57 18.71
C LEU A 57 5.67 30.82 18.83
N LEU A 58 4.85 29.79 18.57
CA LEU A 58 3.40 29.83 18.78
C LEU A 58 3.04 29.96 20.27
N GLY A 59 3.69 29.18 21.15
CA GLY A 59 3.49 29.27 22.60
C GLY A 59 3.84 30.65 23.16
N TRP A 60 4.93 31.25 22.66
CA TRP A 60 5.30 32.62 23.00
C TRP A 60 4.28 33.65 22.51
N ALA A 61 3.85 33.55 21.24
CA ALA A 61 2.88 34.48 20.65
C ALA A 61 1.52 34.44 21.38
N VAL A 62 1.04 33.24 21.74
CA VAL A 62 -0.21 33.08 22.52
C VAL A 62 -0.04 33.65 23.93
N GLY A 63 1.10 33.41 24.58
CA GLY A 63 1.40 33.99 25.89
C GLY A 63 1.39 35.52 25.88
N VAL A 64 1.99 36.12 24.85
CA VAL A 64 2.01 37.59 24.65
C VAL A 64 0.61 38.14 24.35
N LEU A 65 -0.19 37.47 23.52
CA LEU A 65 -1.55 37.90 23.20
C LEU A 65 -2.51 37.84 24.39
N VAL A 66 -2.42 36.77 25.20
CA VAL A 66 -3.21 36.64 26.43
C VAL A 66 -2.80 37.71 27.45
N TRP A 67 -1.51 38.03 27.55
CA TRP A 67 -1.01 39.13 28.38
C TRP A 67 -1.44 40.51 27.87
N ALA A 68 -1.39 40.73 26.55
CA ALA A 68 -1.84 41.98 25.93
C ALA A 68 -3.33 42.23 26.22
N GLY A 69 -4.17 41.20 26.14
CA GLY A 69 -5.60 41.30 26.50
C GLY A 69 -5.85 41.67 27.96
N ALA A 70 -4.97 41.25 28.89
CA ALA A 70 -5.11 41.54 30.31
C ALA A 70 -4.65 42.96 30.71
N PHE A 71 -3.72 43.57 29.96
CA PHE A 71 -3.09 44.85 30.32
C PHE A 71 -3.53 46.07 29.51
N VAL A 72 -4.08 45.88 28.30
CA VAL A 72 -4.56 47.00 27.45
C VAL A 72 -5.66 47.84 28.13
N ILE A 73 -6.27 47.35 29.21
CA ILE A 73 -7.34 48.06 29.92
C ILE A 73 -6.83 49.08 30.95
N ARG A 74 -5.53 49.13 31.32
CA ARG A 74 -5.09 50.03 32.42
C ARG A 74 -3.92 50.98 32.19
N ASP A 75 -2.93 50.69 31.33
CA ASP A 75 -1.88 51.68 31.03
C ASP A 75 -1.08 51.32 29.76
N ALA A 76 -1.16 52.16 28.74
CA ALA A 76 -0.48 51.95 27.46
C ALA A 76 1.05 52.15 27.56
N GLY A 77 1.53 52.97 28.51
CA GLY A 77 2.96 53.26 28.66
C GLY A 77 3.76 52.04 29.12
N VAL A 78 3.18 51.24 30.00
CA VAL A 78 3.78 49.99 30.50
C VAL A 78 3.90 48.95 29.38
N PHE A 79 2.88 48.84 28.53
CA PHE A 79 2.89 47.91 27.40
C PHE A 79 4.02 48.21 26.41
N VAL A 80 4.25 49.48 26.08
CA VAL A 80 5.32 49.89 25.17
C VAL A 80 6.70 49.60 25.78
N ALA A 81 6.90 49.90 27.06
CA ALA A 81 8.17 49.63 27.74
C ALA A 81 8.52 48.13 27.76
N PHE A 82 7.54 47.26 28.05
CA PHE A 82 7.76 45.81 28.05
C PHE A 82 7.89 45.21 26.65
N GLY A 83 7.17 45.74 25.65
CA GLY A 83 7.32 45.35 24.24
C GLY A 83 8.74 45.61 23.72
N LEU A 84 9.33 46.76 24.07
CA LEU A 84 10.70 47.11 23.70
C LEU A 84 11.74 46.19 24.38
N LEU A 85 11.52 45.84 25.65
CA LEU A 85 12.37 44.91 26.40
C LEU A 85 12.35 43.50 25.82
N GLY A 86 11.16 43.01 25.42
CA GLY A 86 11.01 41.72 24.73
C GLY A 86 11.67 41.70 23.35
N ALA A 87 11.54 42.79 22.58
CA ALA A 87 12.19 42.93 21.28
C ALA A 87 13.72 42.95 21.38
N ALA A 88 14.27 43.69 22.35
CA ALA A 88 15.71 43.72 22.62
C ALA A 88 16.26 42.34 23.02
N TRP A 89 15.51 41.59 23.84
CA TRP A 89 15.89 40.23 24.26
C TRP A 89 15.84 39.23 23.09
N GLY A 90 14.81 39.30 22.25
CA GLY A 90 14.69 38.48 21.03
C GLY A 90 15.82 38.74 20.04
N ALA A 91 16.22 40.00 19.86
CA ALA A 91 17.36 40.37 19.03
C ALA A 91 18.69 39.81 19.57
N GLY A 92 18.90 39.84 20.89
CA GLY A 92 20.09 39.26 21.54
C GLY A 92 20.23 37.75 21.34
N LEU A 93 19.13 37.01 21.41
CA LEU A 93 19.12 35.56 21.16
C LEU A 93 19.30 35.22 19.67
N GLY A 94 18.72 36.00 18.77
CA GLY A 94 18.91 35.85 17.32
C GLY A 94 20.34 36.13 16.86
N LEU A 95 21.06 37.04 17.53
CA LEU A 95 22.47 37.32 17.26
C LEU A 95 23.40 36.20 17.77
N GLN A 96 23.00 35.43 18.79
CA GLN A 96 23.78 34.29 19.26
C GLN A 96 23.67 33.06 18.35
N THR A 97 22.53 32.87 17.69
CA THR A 97 22.35 31.78 16.70
C THR A 97 22.98 32.08 15.34
N LEU A 98 23.33 33.34 15.09
CA LEU A 98 24.02 33.79 13.87
C LEU A 98 25.55 33.81 13.98
N ARG A 99 26.15 33.28 15.06
CA ARG A 99 27.62 33.09 15.09
C ARG A 99 28.01 32.13 13.96
N PRO A 100 28.77 32.58 12.95
CA PRO A 100 29.27 31.69 11.92
C PRO A 100 30.21 30.69 12.59
N ALA A 101 30.04 29.41 12.28
CA ALA A 101 30.99 28.38 12.66
C ALA A 101 32.36 28.77 12.09
N THR A 102 33.24 29.26 12.96
CA THR A 102 34.64 29.50 12.63
C THR A 102 35.27 28.19 12.20
N ALA A 103 35.66 28.14 10.93
CA ALA A 103 36.41 27.05 10.32
C ALA A 103 37.70 26.80 11.12
N ALA A 104 37.81 25.62 11.72
CA ALA A 104 39.03 25.12 12.30
C ALA A 104 39.59 23.99 11.43
N ALA A 105 40.83 24.25 10.96
CA ALA A 105 41.89 23.30 10.62
C ALA A 105 41.65 22.25 9.52
N ALA A 106 42.30 22.50 8.40
CA ALA A 106 42.67 21.54 7.37
C ALA A 106 43.51 20.38 7.93
N GLY A 107 43.34 19.17 7.39
CA GLY A 107 44.34 18.11 7.54
C GLY A 107 43.90 16.65 7.58
N ALA A 108 42.62 16.30 7.37
CA ALA A 108 42.20 14.90 7.22
C ALA A 108 41.23 14.74 6.05
N PRO A 109 41.33 13.70 5.22
CA PRO A 109 40.33 13.42 4.20
C PRO A 109 38.99 13.27 4.90
N ALA A 110 38.04 14.13 4.53
CA ALA A 110 36.69 14.06 5.06
C ALA A 110 36.18 12.62 4.85
N PRO A 111 35.70 11.92 5.90
CA PRO A 111 35.07 10.63 5.72
C PRO A 111 33.95 10.83 4.70
N VAL A 112 33.99 10.08 3.60
CA VAL A 112 32.92 10.08 2.60
C VAL A 112 31.61 9.95 3.38
N PRO A 113 30.70 10.93 3.31
CA PRO A 113 29.49 10.92 4.11
C PRO A 113 28.78 9.59 3.85
N ARG A 114 28.56 8.83 4.94
CA ARG A 114 27.93 7.51 4.88
C ARG A 114 26.60 7.68 4.16
N GLN A 115 26.46 7.04 3.00
CA GLN A 115 25.23 7.15 2.22
C GLN A 115 24.06 6.61 3.06
N PRO A 116 22.94 7.35 3.16
CA PRO A 116 21.77 6.89 3.89
C PRO A 116 21.29 5.56 3.33
N THR A 117 21.08 4.59 4.20
CA THR A 117 20.46 3.31 3.85
C THR A 117 18.96 3.39 4.10
N LEU A 118 18.19 2.49 3.49
CA LEU A 118 16.74 2.42 3.70
C LEU A 118 16.35 2.17 5.18
N ARG A 119 17.30 1.64 5.98
CA ARG A 119 17.16 1.41 7.43
C ARG A 119 17.21 2.69 8.26
N ASP A 120 17.76 3.78 7.72
CA ASP A 120 17.94 5.04 8.44
C ASP A 120 16.68 5.94 8.42
N ARG A 121 15.55 5.41 7.93
CA ARG A 121 14.32 6.16 7.70
C ARG A 121 13.48 6.27 8.99
N PRO A 122 13.02 7.48 9.38
CA PRO A 122 11.98 7.62 10.40
C PRO A 122 10.64 7.11 9.85
N ASP A 123 9.89 6.34 10.64
CA ASP A 123 8.63 5.65 10.29
C ASP A 123 7.44 6.56 9.90
N GLY A 124 7.68 7.85 9.62
CA GLY A 124 6.67 8.81 9.18
C GLY A 124 6.24 8.56 7.73
N ASP A 125 4.94 8.37 7.52
CA ASP A 125 4.26 8.01 6.26
C ASP A 125 4.41 6.54 5.82
N ALA A 126 4.13 5.63 6.77
CA ALA A 126 3.78 4.23 6.56
C ALA A 126 2.44 4.05 5.78
N GLY A 127 2.28 4.69 4.63
CA GLY A 127 1.20 4.46 3.68
C GLY A 127 1.37 3.10 2.98
N ALA A 128 0.95 2.03 3.68
CA ALA A 128 1.00 0.63 3.31
C ALA A 128 2.43 0.09 3.07
N ALA A 129 2.87 -0.85 3.91
CA ALA A 129 3.99 -1.71 3.55
C ALA A 129 3.72 -2.28 2.15
N SER A 130 4.67 -2.02 1.25
CA SER A 130 4.57 -2.43 -0.14
C SER A 130 5.78 -3.25 -0.48
N PHE A 131 5.52 -4.36 -1.15
CA PHE A 131 6.50 -5.21 -1.80
C PHE A 131 7.41 -4.35 -2.69
N ALA A 132 8.67 -4.15 -2.28
CA ALA A 132 9.58 -3.17 -2.91
C ALA A 132 11.01 -3.69 -3.03
N LEU A 133 11.65 -3.37 -4.16
CA LEU A 133 13.07 -3.60 -4.43
C LEU A 133 13.92 -2.40 -3.99
N GLU A 134 15.07 -2.68 -3.39
CA GLU A 134 16.12 -1.72 -3.14
C GLU A 134 16.93 -1.52 -4.43
N MET A 135 16.93 -0.29 -4.95
CA MET A 135 17.66 0.11 -6.15
C MET A 135 18.40 1.43 -5.89
N ARG A 136 19.35 1.81 -6.75
CA ARG A 136 20.03 3.11 -6.65
C ARG A 136 19.42 4.13 -7.60
N CYS A 137 19.17 5.33 -7.10
CA CYS A 137 18.77 6.47 -7.93
C CYS A 137 19.87 6.78 -8.95
N PRO A 138 19.60 6.77 -10.26
CA PRO A 138 20.62 7.07 -11.28
C PRO A 138 21.06 8.55 -11.26
N THR A 139 20.28 9.44 -10.64
CA THR A 139 20.61 10.87 -10.55
C THR A 139 21.55 11.19 -9.39
N CYS A 140 21.25 10.70 -8.17
CA CYS A 140 21.97 11.07 -6.95
C CYS A 140 22.69 9.90 -6.25
N GLY A 141 22.51 8.66 -6.72
CA GLY A 141 23.12 7.46 -6.15
C GLY A 141 22.47 6.92 -4.86
N ALA A 142 21.48 7.62 -4.30
CA ALA A 142 20.80 7.22 -3.06
C ALA A 142 20.01 5.91 -3.22
N ALA A 143 19.90 5.13 -2.13
CA ALA A 143 19.09 3.92 -2.08
C ALA A 143 17.60 4.28 -2.14
N LEU A 144 16.87 3.62 -3.04
CA LEU A 144 15.47 3.88 -3.33
C LEU A 144 14.68 2.57 -3.18
N ALA A 145 13.59 2.62 -2.42
CA ALA A 145 12.60 1.56 -2.42
C ALA A 145 11.69 1.73 -3.62
N VAL A 146 11.72 0.77 -4.53
CA VAL A 146 10.96 0.75 -5.77
C VAL A 146 9.86 -0.29 -5.61
N PRO A 147 8.59 0.12 -5.39
CA PRO A 147 7.50 -0.85 -5.26
C PRO A 147 7.37 -1.66 -6.54
N VAL A 148 7.37 -2.98 -6.42
CA VAL A 148 7.48 -3.90 -7.55
C VAL A 148 6.27 -3.85 -8.47
N TYR A 149 5.14 -3.30 -8.05
CA TYR A 149 3.96 -3.14 -8.91
C TYR A 149 3.90 -1.76 -9.59
N ARG A 150 4.74 -0.81 -9.17
CA ARG A 150 4.79 0.52 -9.79
C ARG A 150 5.68 0.48 -11.04
N ARG A 151 5.33 1.33 -12.00
CA ARG A 151 6.09 1.63 -13.21
C ARG A 151 6.91 2.90 -13.07
N MET A 152 6.53 3.78 -12.15
CA MET A 152 7.29 4.98 -11.84
C MET A 152 7.61 5.09 -10.36
N VAL A 153 8.76 5.67 -10.04
CA VAL A 153 9.20 5.96 -8.69
C VAL A 153 9.82 7.36 -8.65
N ARG A 154 9.53 8.11 -7.59
CA ARG A 154 10.15 9.41 -7.34
C ARG A 154 11.22 9.22 -6.27
N CYS A 155 12.44 9.68 -6.54
CA CYS A 155 13.51 9.67 -5.56
C CYS A 155 13.16 10.65 -4.43
N GLU A 156 13.11 10.18 -3.19
CA GLU A 156 12.77 11.03 -2.05
C GLU A 156 13.91 11.98 -1.65
N PHE A 157 15.13 11.73 -2.13
CA PHE A 157 16.32 12.54 -1.82
C PHE A 157 16.51 13.71 -2.78
N CYS A 158 16.40 13.48 -4.10
CA CYS A 158 16.61 14.52 -5.12
C CYS A 158 15.36 14.83 -5.94
N ALA A 159 14.20 14.29 -5.56
CA ALA A 159 12.91 14.47 -6.24
C ALA A 159 12.84 14.01 -7.71
N SER A 160 13.92 13.44 -8.26
CA SER A 160 13.93 12.99 -9.66
C SER A 160 13.00 11.81 -9.87
N GLU A 161 12.32 11.83 -11.01
CA GLU A 161 11.33 10.81 -11.38
C GLU A 161 11.96 9.81 -12.32
N HIS A 162 11.73 8.53 -12.01
CA HIS A 162 12.30 7.41 -12.72
C HIS A 162 11.21 6.45 -13.14
N VAL A 163 11.42 5.84 -14.28
CA VAL A 163 10.65 4.70 -14.77
C VAL A 163 11.40 3.43 -14.52
N VAL A 164 10.65 2.44 -14.07
CA VAL A 164 11.11 1.11 -13.74
C VAL A 164 10.99 0.26 -14.99
N VAL A 165 12.11 0.08 -15.68
CA VAL A 165 12.21 -0.78 -16.86
C VAL A 165 12.50 -2.20 -16.39
N ARG A 166 11.69 -3.18 -16.79
CA ARG A 166 11.91 -4.60 -16.47
C ARG A 166 12.33 -5.30 -17.75
N GLY A 167 13.45 -6.04 -17.75
CA GLY A 167 13.91 -6.69 -18.97
C GLY A 167 13.37 -8.11 -19.18
N ALA A 168 13.06 -8.86 -18.11
CA ALA A 168 12.44 -10.18 -18.21
C ALA A 168 10.98 -10.21 -17.69
N ASP A 169 10.20 -11.16 -18.20
CA ASP A 169 8.83 -11.45 -17.71
C ASP A 169 8.82 -11.91 -16.24
N THR A 170 9.95 -12.45 -15.78
CA THR A 170 10.14 -12.90 -14.40
C THR A 170 11.21 -12.06 -13.71
N MET A 171 10.84 -11.46 -12.58
CA MET A 171 11.76 -10.76 -11.69
C MET A 171 12.42 -11.76 -10.74
N THR A 172 13.75 -11.74 -10.61
CA THR A 172 14.45 -12.57 -9.60
C THR A 172 15.03 -11.70 -8.50
N ALA A 173 14.63 -11.98 -7.26
CA ALA A 173 14.99 -11.19 -6.10
C ALA A 173 15.36 -12.08 -4.90
N VAL A 174 16.08 -11.51 -3.94
CA VAL A 174 16.44 -12.15 -2.68
C VAL A 174 15.99 -11.27 -1.52
N ILE A 175 15.50 -11.91 -0.46
CA ILE A 175 15.22 -11.23 0.81
C ILE A 175 16.55 -11.05 1.53
N PRO A 176 16.90 -9.83 1.98
CA PRO A 176 18.14 -9.62 2.71
C PRO A 176 18.21 -10.51 3.96
N ASP A 177 19.36 -11.11 4.18
CA ASP A 177 19.60 -11.90 5.38
C ASP A 177 19.96 -10.95 6.54
N VAL A 178 19.11 -10.87 7.56
CA VAL A 178 19.37 -10.05 8.74
C VAL A 178 20.30 -10.75 9.73
N LEU A 179 20.53 -12.06 9.56
CA LEU A 179 21.34 -12.90 10.43
C LEU A 179 22.75 -13.02 9.84
N ALA A 180 23.50 -11.93 9.95
CA ALA A 180 24.83 -11.82 9.34
C ALA A 180 25.91 -12.65 10.07
N ASP A 181 25.74 -12.90 11.37
CA ASP A 181 26.73 -13.54 12.23
C ASP A 181 26.10 -14.39 13.36
N GLU A 182 26.96 -15.13 14.08
CA GLU A 182 26.57 -16.05 15.17
C GLU A 182 25.89 -15.31 16.32
N GLN A 183 26.31 -14.07 16.57
CA GLN A 183 25.72 -13.25 17.62
C GLN A 183 24.27 -12.89 17.29
N ALA A 184 24.00 -12.43 16.08
CA ALA A 184 22.64 -12.11 15.62
C ALA A 184 21.73 -13.34 15.71
N LEU A 185 22.24 -14.51 15.35
CA LEU A 185 21.50 -15.77 15.46
C LEU A 185 21.18 -16.14 16.91
N ARG A 186 22.18 -16.05 17.79
CA ARG A 186 22.00 -16.27 19.24
C ARG A 186 20.97 -15.32 19.82
N GLU A 187 21.00 -14.03 19.45
CA GLU A 187 20.02 -13.03 19.88
C GLU A 187 18.60 -13.40 19.42
N SER A 188 18.44 -13.84 18.17
CA SER A 188 17.18 -14.36 17.64
C SER A 188 16.65 -15.57 18.40
N VAL A 189 17.51 -16.54 18.72
CA VAL A 189 17.16 -17.73 19.50
C VAL A 189 16.75 -17.34 20.92
N VAL A 190 17.53 -16.51 21.61
CA VAL A 190 17.21 -16.01 22.96
C VAL A 190 15.88 -15.27 22.96
N LYS A 191 15.63 -14.43 21.94
CA LYS A 191 14.36 -13.72 21.78
C LYS A 191 13.17 -14.65 21.59
N HIS A 192 13.32 -15.73 20.82
CA HIS A 192 12.28 -16.74 20.66
C HIS A 192 12.00 -17.48 21.96
N LEU A 193 13.05 -17.94 22.65
CA LEU A 193 12.92 -18.61 23.94
C LEU A 193 12.25 -17.68 24.97
N ARG A 194 12.60 -16.39 24.98
CA ARG A 194 11.95 -15.35 25.81
C ARG A 194 10.46 -15.25 25.50
N TYR A 195 10.10 -15.29 24.22
CA TYR A 195 8.70 -15.26 23.79
C TYR A 195 7.92 -16.52 24.21
N ARG A 196 8.50 -17.71 24.08
CA ARG A 196 7.88 -18.95 24.60
C ARG A 196 7.65 -18.85 26.10
N ARG A 197 8.64 -18.38 26.86
CA ARG A 197 8.51 -18.19 28.31
C ARG A 197 7.45 -17.16 28.66
N TYR A 198 7.36 -16.08 27.88
CA TYR A 198 6.31 -15.08 28.00
C TYR A 198 4.92 -15.71 27.83
N LEU A 199 4.71 -16.52 26.78
CA LEU A 199 3.42 -17.18 26.53
C LEU A 199 3.03 -18.15 27.66
N GLU A 200 3.98 -18.93 28.18
CA GLU A 200 3.75 -19.81 29.33
C GLU A 200 3.27 -19.01 30.56
N LEU A 201 3.98 -17.92 30.90
CA LEU A 201 3.63 -17.07 32.03
C LEU A 201 2.31 -16.30 31.80
N TYR A 202 2.04 -15.88 30.56
CA TYR A 202 0.81 -15.23 30.16
C TYR A 202 -0.38 -16.17 30.36
N ASP A 203 -0.27 -17.41 29.91
CA ASP A 203 -1.32 -18.42 30.06
C ASP A 203 -1.57 -18.79 31.53
N GLN A 204 -0.53 -18.76 32.36
CA GLN A 204 -0.63 -19.03 33.79
C GLN A 204 -1.22 -17.86 34.59
N ARG A 205 -0.90 -16.61 34.22
CA ARG A 205 -1.17 -15.43 35.08
C ARG A 205 -2.15 -14.43 34.49
N VAL A 206 -2.16 -14.23 33.17
CA VAL A 206 -2.98 -13.21 32.49
C VAL A 206 -4.26 -13.81 31.95
N ARG A 207 -4.17 -14.95 31.24
CA ARG A 207 -5.34 -15.60 30.61
C ARG A 207 -6.48 -15.93 31.59
N PRO A 208 -6.25 -16.38 32.84
CA PRO A 208 -7.32 -16.57 33.82
C PRO A 208 -8.04 -15.26 34.16
N LEU A 209 -7.31 -14.16 34.35
CA LEU A 209 -7.88 -12.84 34.68
C LEU A 209 -8.74 -12.29 33.52
N VAL A 210 -8.31 -12.50 32.28
CA VAL A 210 -9.09 -12.11 31.09
C VAL A 210 -10.38 -12.91 30.99
N ARG A 211 -10.35 -14.22 31.30
CA ARG A 211 -11.55 -15.05 31.34
C ARG A 211 -12.49 -14.61 32.45
N ASP A 212 -11.99 -14.43 33.67
CA ASP A 212 -12.80 -14.03 34.82
C ASP A 212 -13.43 -12.64 34.62
N ALA A 213 -12.70 -11.71 33.99
CA ALA A 213 -13.24 -10.39 33.60
C ALA A 213 -14.32 -10.48 32.51
N ALA A 214 -14.26 -11.47 31.62
CA ALA A 214 -15.27 -11.70 30.58
C ALA A 214 -16.53 -12.43 31.09
N PHE A 215 -16.47 -13.09 32.25
CA PHE A 215 -17.56 -13.89 32.84
C PHE A 215 -18.18 -13.30 34.11
N ALA A 216 -17.82 -12.08 34.52
CA ALA A 216 -18.48 -11.39 35.63
C ALA A 216 -19.98 -11.17 35.30
N ARG A 217 -20.84 -11.99 35.90
CA ARG A 217 -22.30 -11.98 35.72
C ARG A 217 -22.93 -10.67 36.19
N ASP A 218 -23.86 -10.16 35.39
CA ASP A 218 -24.87 -9.20 35.82
C ASP A 218 -25.69 -9.81 36.99
N PRO A 219 -25.82 -9.13 38.15
CA PRO A 219 -26.60 -9.64 39.28
C PRO A 219 -28.08 -9.92 38.95
N GLU A 220 -28.61 -9.43 37.82
CA GLU A 220 -30.02 -9.62 37.41
C GLU A 220 -30.26 -10.71 36.35
N GLY A 221 -29.26 -11.52 35.99
CA GLY A 221 -29.48 -12.78 35.25
C GLY A 221 -29.73 -12.65 33.73
N GLY A 222 -29.41 -11.52 33.11
CA GLY A 222 -29.40 -11.38 31.66
C GLY A 222 -28.05 -11.82 31.06
N GLU A 223 -28.04 -12.87 30.23
CA GLU A 223 -26.87 -13.25 29.43
C GLU A 223 -26.68 -12.25 28.27
N PHE A 224 -26.02 -11.12 28.54
CA PHE A 224 -25.40 -10.31 27.50
C PHE A 224 -23.91 -10.13 27.81
N PRO A 225 -23.01 -10.29 26.83
CA PRO A 225 -21.59 -9.98 26.99
C PRO A 225 -21.43 -8.46 27.09
N VAL A 226 -21.46 -7.93 28.31
CA VAL A 226 -21.08 -6.54 28.57
C VAL A 226 -19.56 -6.48 28.54
N LEU A 227 -18.98 -5.80 27.54
CA LEU A 227 -17.60 -5.34 27.62
C LEU A 227 -17.52 -4.37 28.80
N LEU A 228 -17.08 -4.84 29.97
CA LEU A 228 -16.79 -4.00 31.13
C LEU A 228 -15.56 -3.14 30.83
N GLU A 229 -15.79 -1.94 30.29
CA GLU A 229 -14.73 -1.03 29.87
C GLU A 229 -13.92 -0.36 30.99
N THR A 230 -14.19 -0.59 32.28
CA THR A 230 -13.63 0.32 33.30
C THR A 230 -13.10 -0.27 34.61
N GLY A 231 -13.07 -1.61 34.78
CA GLY A 231 -12.59 -2.22 36.03
C GLY A 231 -11.38 -3.16 35.91
N GLY A 232 -11.39 -4.08 34.95
CA GLY A 232 -10.40 -5.17 34.85
C GLY A 232 -9.14 -4.85 34.04
N ALA A 233 -9.22 -3.89 33.11
CA ALA A 233 -8.12 -3.57 32.19
C ALA A 233 -6.81 -3.15 32.89
N PRO A 234 -6.81 -2.27 33.91
CA PRO A 234 -5.55 -1.85 34.55
C PRO A 234 -4.83 -2.98 35.29
N VAL A 235 -5.59 -3.93 35.84
CA VAL A 235 -5.02 -5.09 36.55
C VAL A 235 -4.44 -6.09 35.55
N VAL A 236 -5.16 -6.38 34.46
CA VAL A 236 -4.66 -7.22 33.36
C VAL A 236 -3.36 -6.64 32.78
N ASP A 237 -3.35 -5.35 32.47
CA ASP A 237 -2.19 -4.65 31.93
C ASP A 237 -1.00 -4.68 32.90
N ALA A 238 -1.24 -4.48 34.20
CA ALA A 238 -0.19 -4.53 35.22
C ALA A 238 0.42 -5.94 35.36
N VAL A 239 -0.42 -6.99 35.31
CA VAL A 239 0.03 -8.38 35.38
C VAL A 239 0.76 -8.78 34.09
N GLU A 240 0.29 -8.35 32.92
CA GLU A 240 0.98 -8.58 31.64
C GLU A 240 2.36 -7.90 31.62
N ALA A 241 2.45 -6.67 32.11
CA ALA A 241 3.72 -5.96 32.22
C ALA A 241 4.71 -6.69 33.16
N GLU A 242 4.23 -7.26 34.26
CA GLU A 242 5.04 -8.08 35.17
C GLU A 242 5.48 -9.41 34.53
N VAL A 243 4.59 -10.06 33.78
CA VAL A 243 4.91 -11.25 32.98
C VAL A 243 6.00 -10.94 31.96
N SER A 244 5.90 -9.81 31.26
CA SER A 244 6.93 -9.37 30.31
C SER A 244 8.29 -9.15 31.01
N ARG A 245 8.32 -8.41 32.13
CA ARG A 245 9.56 -8.19 32.91
C ARG A 245 10.19 -9.50 33.40
N THR A 246 9.35 -10.43 33.85
CA THR A 246 9.80 -11.76 34.30
C THR A 246 10.44 -12.55 33.15
N ALA A 247 9.82 -12.52 31.96
CA ALA A 247 10.37 -13.14 30.77
C ALA A 247 11.69 -12.50 30.33
N ASP A 248 11.81 -11.17 30.41
CA ASP A 248 13.04 -10.43 30.11
C ASP A 248 14.18 -10.80 31.07
N ALA A 249 13.91 -10.84 32.37
CA ALA A 249 14.90 -11.24 33.38
C ALA A 249 15.34 -12.70 33.20
N TRP A 250 14.44 -13.60 32.82
CA TRP A 250 14.77 -14.98 32.48
C TRP A 250 15.67 -15.05 31.23
N ALA A 251 15.33 -14.32 30.17
CA ALA A 251 16.11 -14.28 28.95
C ALA A 251 17.52 -13.75 29.16
N ALA A 252 17.67 -12.70 29.98
CA ALA A 252 18.99 -12.14 30.33
C ALA A 252 19.89 -13.15 31.06
N ARG A 253 19.32 -14.00 31.93
CA ARG A 253 20.08 -15.09 32.59
C ARG A 253 20.38 -16.25 31.64
N LEU A 254 19.51 -16.49 30.67
CA LEU A 254 19.67 -17.57 29.70
C LEU A 254 20.70 -17.22 28.61
N ALA A 255 20.74 -15.97 28.15
CA ALA A 255 21.58 -15.51 27.04
C ALA A 255 23.06 -15.97 27.08
N PRO A 256 23.81 -15.88 28.21
CA PRO A 256 25.19 -16.34 28.26
C PRO A 256 25.36 -17.87 28.21
N ARG A 257 24.27 -18.63 28.43
CA ARG A 257 24.26 -20.10 28.45
C ARG A 257 23.91 -20.71 27.09
N VAL A 258 23.30 -19.92 26.21
CA VAL A 258 22.95 -20.33 24.85
C VAL A 258 24.22 -20.35 23.98
N LYS A 259 24.56 -21.52 23.44
CA LYS A 259 25.66 -21.72 22.51
C LYS A 259 25.13 -22.16 21.16
N ILE A 260 25.64 -21.59 20.08
CA ILE A 260 25.40 -22.11 18.73
C ILE A 260 26.43 -23.23 18.50
N LEU A 261 25.97 -24.47 18.40
CA LEU A 261 26.83 -25.64 18.22
C LEU A 261 27.15 -25.85 16.75
N ALA A 262 26.14 -25.71 15.90
CA ALA A 262 26.26 -25.75 14.45
C ALA A 262 25.22 -24.83 13.83
N TRP A 263 25.50 -24.35 12.63
CA TRP A 263 24.53 -23.63 11.81
C TRP A 263 24.66 -24.02 10.35
N ARG A 264 23.59 -23.81 9.58
CA ARG A 264 23.62 -23.87 8.13
C ARG A 264 22.63 -22.88 7.57
N ARG A 265 23.09 -22.06 6.63
CA ARG A 265 22.22 -21.13 5.89
C ARG A 265 22.01 -21.61 4.47
N PHE A 266 20.80 -21.42 3.96
CA PHE A 266 20.44 -21.70 2.57
C PHE A 266 19.32 -20.77 2.08
N LEU A 267 19.20 -20.62 0.77
CA LEU A 267 18.10 -19.90 0.14
C LEU A 267 17.03 -20.89 -0.33
N ALA A 268 15.78 -20.61 0.01
CA ALA A 268 14.64 -21.34 -0.54
C ALA A 268 13.91 -20.48 -1.60
N PRO A 269 13.68 -21.01 -2.81
CA PRO A 269 12.97 -20.29 -3.84
C PRO A 269 11.45 -20.36 -3.63
N TYR A 270 10.79 -19.24 -3.83
CA TYR A 270 9.34 -19.11 -3.84
C TYR A 270 8.90 -18.36 -5.10
N TRP A 271 7.86 -18.87 -5.75
CA TRP A 271 7.16 -18.09 -6.75
C TRP A 271 6.24 -17.09 -6.06
N HIS A 272 6.14 -15.92 -6.64
CA HIS A 272 5.23 -14.88 -6.24
C HIS A 272 4.51 -14.32 -7.45
N ARG A 273 3.19 -14.21 -7.36
CA ARG A 273 2.35 -13.56 -8.36
C ARG A 273 1.61 -12.40 -7.74
N PHE A 274 1.54 -11.34 -8.52
CA PHE A 274 0.64 -10.24 -8.29
C PHE A 274 -0.08 -9.93 -9.59
N GLY A 275 -1.39 -9.75 -9.53
CA GLY A 275 -2.18 -9.48 -10.73
C GLY A 275 -3.61 -9.12 -10.41
N THR A 276 -4.41 -8.94 -11.46
CA THR A 276 -5.81 -8.57 -11.34
C THR A 276 -6.69 -9.69 -11.87
N LEU A 277 -7.60 -10.17 -11.02
CA LEU A 277 -8.65 -11.12 -11.37
C LEU A 277 -9.90 -10.34 -11.79
N TYR A 278 -10.27 -10.50 -13.05
CA TYR A 278 -11.52 -10.01 -13.62
C TYR A 278 -12.54 -11.12 -13.58
N GLN A 279 -13.67 -10.93 -12.90
CA GLN A 279 -14.75 -11.93 -12.88
C GLN A 279 -16.06 -11.31 -13.30
N SER A 280 -16.83 -12.04 -14.11
CA SER A 280 -18.24 -11.76 -14.37
C SER A 280 -19.05 -13.01 -14.06
N ALA A 281 -20.15 -12.85 -13.35
CA ALA A 281 -21.04 -13.96 -13.02
C ALA A 281 -22.48 -13.65 -13.41
N PHE A 282 -23.11 -14.67 -14.00
CA PHE A 282 -24.54 -14.76 -14.18
C PHE A 282 -25.13 -15.59 -13.05
N GLY A 283 -26.12 -15.07 -12.36
CA GLY A 283 -26.68 -15.71 -11.17
C GLY A 283 -28.03 -15.14 -10.78
N ARG A 284 -28.44 -15.41 -9.54
CA ARG A 284 -29.69 -14.86 -8.96
C ARG A 284 -29.39 -14.00 -7.75
N ASP A 285 -30.08 -12.87 -7.63
CA ASP A 285 -30.05 -12.08 -6.40
C ASP A 285 -30.86 -12.73 -5.27
N ALA A 286 -30.90 -12.08 -4.11
CA ALA A 286 -31.66 -12.56 -2.94
C ALA A 286 -33.17 -12.69 -3.21
N ALA A 287 -33.72 -11.96 -4.18
CA ALA A 287 -35.12 -12.05 -4.61
C ALA A 287 -35.34 -13.12 -5.69
N GLY A 288 -34.29 -13.87 -6.06
CA GLY A 288 -34.34 -14.89 -7.11
C GLY A 288 -34.30 -14.32 -8.53
N ALA A 289 -34.17 -13.01 -8.73
CA ALA A 289 -34.10 -12.41 -10.04
C ALA A 289 -32.74 -12.65 -10.68
N LYS A 290 -32.73 -13.00 -11.98
CA LYS A 290 -31.48 -13.22 -12.73
C LYS A 290 -30.73 -11.90 -12.90
N ARG A 291 -29.42 -11.92 -12.64
CA ARG A 291 -28.52 -10.77 -12.75
C ARG A 291 -27.19 -11.16 -13.38
N MET A 292 -26.56 -10.17 -14.00
CA MET A 292 -25.17 -10.21 -14.42
C MET A 292 -24.40 -9.21 -13.58
N GLU A 293 -23.37 -9.68 -12.89
CA GLU A 293 -22.52 -8.86 -12.03
C GLU A 293 -21.06 -9.08 -12.43
N PHE A 294 -20.20 -8.09 -12.19
CA PHE A 294 -18.77 -8.26 -12.34
C PHE A 294 -18.01 -7.66 -11.17
N THR A 295 -16.86 -8.23 -10.88
CA THR A 295 -15.90 -7.74 -9.90
C THR A 295 -14.51 -7.71 -10.51
N VAL A 296 -13.66 -6.87 -9.94
CA VAL A 296 -12.26 -6.72 -10.31
C VAL A 296 -11.50 -6.79 -9.01
N THR A 297 -10.65 -7.80 -8.82
CA THR A 297 -9.95 -8.03 -7.55
C THR A 297 -8.45 -8.15 -7.78
N THR A 298 -7.64 -7.37 -7.07
CA THR A 298 -6.18 -7.49 -7.12
C THR A 298 -5.74 -8.57 -6.14
N ILE A 299 -5.04 -9.58 -6.66
CA ILE A 299 -4.60 -10.76 -5.92
C ILE A 299 -3.09 -10.76 -5.81
N GLU A 300 -2.60 -11.07 -4.61
CA GLU A 300 -1.20 -11.35 -4.32
C GLU A 300 -1.06 -12.73 -3.67
N GLY A 301 -0.22 -13.58 -4.25
CA GLY A 301 -0.02 -14.93 -3.77
C GLY A 301 1.43 -15.39 -3.88
N SER A 302 1.79 -16.36 -3.07
CA SER A 302 3.09 -17.02 -3.16
C SER A 302 2.96 -18.52 -2.97
N VAL A 303 3.85 -19.28 -3.60
CA VAL A 303 4.01 -20.73 -3.39
C VAL A 303 5.48 -21.08 -3.34
N ARG A 304 5.81 -22.15 -2.63
CA ARG A 304 7.17 -22.72 -2.66
C ARG A 304 7.48 -23.17 -4.09
N ALA A 305 8.67 -22.86 -4.56
CA ALA A 305 9.17 -23.33 -5.85
C ALA A 305 9.96 -24.64 -5.72
N ASN A 306 9.86 -25.32 -4.58
CA ASN A 306 10.61 -26.53 -4.21
C ASN A 306 9.73 -27.43 -3.33
N ALA A 307 10.12 -28.70 -3.18
CA ALA A 307 9.40 -29.71 -2.41
C ALA A 307 9.78 -29.77 -0.92
N ALA A 308 10.74 -28.97 -0.45
CA ALA A 308 11.15 -28.99 0.93
C ALA A 308 9.97 -28.56 1.85
N PRO A 309 9.81 -29.18 3.03
CA PRO A 309 8.73 -28.88 3.98
C PRO A 309 8.96 -27.55 4.72
N LEU A 310 9.23 -26.46 3.99
CA LEU A 310 9.47 -25.13 4.55
C LEU A 310 8.15 -24.37 4.77
N PRO A 311 8.11 -23.36 5.65
CA PRO A 311 6.92 -22.53 5.83
C PRO A 311 6.49 -21.83 4.53
N GLU A 312 5.19 -21.59 4.37
CA GLU A 312 4.69 -20.72 3.30
C GLU A 312 5.20 -19.28 3.50
N MET A 313 5.44 -18.56 2.41
CA MET A 313 6.02 -17.22 2.50
C MET A 313 5.02 -16.17 3.06
N GLY A 314 3.72 -16.44 2.98
CA GLY A 314 2.67 -15.48 3.35
C GLY A 314 2.56 -14.31 2.37
N LYS A 315 2.05 -13.16 2.84
CA LYS A 315 1.90 -11.91 2.06
C LYS A 315 3.25 -11.24 1.88
N LEU A 316 3.65 -10.77 0.72
CA LEU A 316 4.92 -10.05 0.58
C LEU A 316 4.78 -8.54 0.71
N SER A 317 3.55 -8.06 0.82
CA SER A 317 3.26 -6.67 1.17
C SER A 317 4.05 -6.18 2.41
N TYR A 318 4.46 -7.05 3.35
CA TYR A 318 5.27 -6.62 4.50
C TYR A 318 6.78 -6.52 4.21
N LEU A 319 7.29 -7.12 3.13
CA LEU A 319 8.71 -7.11 2.81
C LEU A 319 9.10 -5.79 2.12
N ARG A 320 9.78 -4.94 2.90
CA ARG A 320 10.44 -3.73 2.43
C ARG A 320 11.92 -4.07 2.25
N ALA A 321 12.47 -3.78 1.06
CA ALA A 321 13.88 -3.98 0.71
C ALA A 321 14.28 -5.38 0.21
N LEU A 322 13.52 -5.94 -0.73
CA LEU A 322 14.09 -7.00 -1.57
C LEU A 322 15.31 -6.48 -2.34
N ARG A 323 16.28 -7.34 -2.62
CA ARG A 323 17.38 -6.99 -3.53
C ARG A 323 17.25 -7.76 -4.84
N PRO A 324 17.58 -7.17 -5.99
CA PRO A 324 17.80 -7.95 -7.21
C PRO A 324 18.79 -9.08 -6.89
N ALA A 325 18.46 -10.32 -7.24
CA ALA A 325 19.35 -11.45 -6.93
C ALA A 325 20.72 -11.31 -7.60
N PRO A 326 20.83 -10.84 -8.88
CA PRO A 326 22.12 -10.54 -9.46
C PRO A 326 22.85 -9.44 -8.68
N GLY A 327 24.05 -9.76 -8.17
CA GLY A 327 24.90 -8.82 -7.43
C GLY A 327 24.54 -8.63 -5.95
N ALA A 328 23.52 -9.32 -5.43
CA ALA A 328 23.24 -9.31 -4.00
C ALA A 328 24.30 -10.12 -3.22
N PRO A 329 24.73 -9.68 -2.01
CA PRO A 329 25.60 -10.46 -1.15
C PRO A 329 25.06 -11.85 -0.83
N GLU A 330 23.72 -11.96 -0.72
CA GLU A 330 23.02 -13.21 -0.45
C GLU A 330 23.15 -14.23 -1.60
N ALA A 331 23.56 -13.81 -2.80
CA ALA A 331 23.77 -14.73 -3.92
C ALA A 331 24.91 -15.75 -3.67
N ALA A 332 25.78 -15.50 -2.68
CA ALA A 332 26.81 -16.44 -2.24
C ALA A 332 26.25 -17.56 -1.33
N ILE A 333 25.00 -17.45 -0.88
CA ILE A 333 24.35 -18.46 -0.03
C ILE A 333 23.89 -19.62 -0.93
N PRO A 334 24.18 -20.89 -0.56
CA PRO A 334 23.65 -22.05 -1.28
C PRO A 334 22.12 -22.02 -1.35
N ALA A 335 21.53 -22.40 -2.48
CA ALA A 335 20.09 -22.39 -2.71
C ALA A 335 19.54 -23.79 -2.97
N LEU A 336 18.28 -24.01 -2.58
CA LEU A 336 17.50 -25.15 -3.04
C LEU A 336 17.16 -24.98 -4.52
N ALA A 337 17.08 -26.11 -5.23
CA ALA A 337 16.69 -26.10 -6.63
C ALA A 337 15.24 -25.63 -6.82
N VAL A 338 15.01 -24.91 -7.91
CA VAL A 338 13.66 -24.62 -8.41
C VAL A 338 13.12 -25.89 -9.08
N GLN A 339 12.07 -26.48 -8.52
CA GLN A 339 11.50 -27.76 -8.96
C GLN A 339 10.14 -27.61 -9.65
N CYS A 340 9.45 -26.49 -9.47
CA CYS A 340 8.21 -26.19 -10.19
C CYS A 340 8.25 -24.80 -10.82
N GLY A 341 7.43 -24.59 -11.85
CA GLY A 341 7.29 -23.31 -12.55
C GLY A 341 6.24 -22.38 -11.91
N PRO A 342 6.12 -21.14 -12.41
CA PRO A 342 5.19 -20.16 -11.87
C PRO A 342 3.72 -20.48 -12.19
N ASP A 343 3.46 -21.49 -13.03
CA ASP A 343 2.13 -22.04 -13.37
C ASP A 343 1.42 -22.64 -12.14
N GLU A 344 2.16 -23.04 -11.11
CA GLU A 344 1.57 -23.56 -9.87
C GLU A 344 0.67 -22.53 -9.19
N ILE A 345 1.10 -21.26 -9.18
CA ILE A 345 0.28 -20.18 -8.65
C ILE A 345 -0.92 -19.93 -9.55
N ASP A 346 -0.73 -19.99 -10.87
CA ASP A 346 -1.81 -19.78 -11.83
C ASP A 346 -2.91 -20.83 -11.64
N ARG A 347 -2.55 -22.09 -11.34
CA ARG A 347 -3.50 -23.15 -10.98
C ARG A 347 -4.30 -22.81 -9.71
N ARG A 348 -3.65 -22.35 -8.63
CA ARG A 348 -4.34 -21.93 -7.39
C ARG A 348 -5.28 -20.75 -7.63
N VAL A 349 -4.83 -19.74 -8.37
CA VAL A 349 -5.66 -18.58 -8.76
C VAL A 349 -6.83 -19.03 -9.63
N GLN A 350 -6.64 -20.00 -10.53
CA GLN A 350 -7.72 -20.58 -11.32
C GLN A 350 -8.76 -21.30 -10.44
N THR A 351 -8.35 -21.99 -9.38
CA THR A 351 -9.30 -22.57 -8.41
C THR A 351 -10.11 -21.49 -7.70
N LEU A 352 -9.50 -20.38 -7.30
CA LEU A 352 -10.22 -19.22 -6.76
C LEU A 352 -11.19 -18.61 -7.76
N SER A 353 -10.81 -18.58 -9.03
CA SER A 353 -11.63 -18.04 -10.12
C SER A 353 -13.01 -18.70 -10.23
N GLN A 354 -13.13 -19.93 -9.72
CA GLN A 354 -14.38 -20.72 -9.65
C GLN A 354 -15.22 -20.43 -8.39
N ARG A 355 -14.66 -19.74 -7.38
CA ARG A 355 -15.32 -19.39 -6.12
C ARG A 355 -15.60 -17.88 -6.09
N SER A 356 -16.79 -17.48 -6.50
CA SER A 356 -17.22 -16.08 -6.41
C SER A 356 -17.80 -15.79 -5.03
N THR A 357 -16.99 -15.32 -4.08
CA THR A 357 -17.44 -15.00 -2.70
C THR A 357 -17.86 -13.54 -2.49
N GLU A 358 -17.51 -12.62 -3.39
CA GLU A 358 -17.76 -11.18 -3.21
C GLU A 358 -18.97 -10.62 -4.00
N LEU A 359 -19.56 -11.41 -4.90
CA LEU A 359 -20.67 -10.94 -5.71
C LEU A 359 -22.00 -10.98 -4.94
N PRO A 360 -22.89 -9.97 -5.08
CA PRO A 360 -24.16 -9.91 -4.37
C PRO A 360 -25.24 -10.83 -4.99
N ILE A 361 -24.83 -11.94 -5.59
CA ILE A 361 -25.67 -12.91 -6.29
C ILE A 361 -25.19 -14.33 -6.02
N VAL A 362 -26.09 -15.30 -6.05
CA VAL A 362 -25.77 -16.73 -6.09
C VAL A 362 -25.35 -17.07 -7.53
N PRO A 363 -24.07 -17.37 -7.79
CA PRO A 363 -23.58 -17.57 -9.16
C PRO A 363 -24.10 -18.89 -9.75
N ILE A 364 -24.56 -18.85 -10.99
CA ILE A 364 -24.95 -20.02 -11.80
C ILE A 364 -23.87 -20.32 -12.86
N ALA A 365 -23.28 -19.27 -13.43
CA ALA A 365 -22.16 -19.36 -14.35
C ALA A 365 -21.19 -18.22 -14.08
N VAL A 366 -19.89 -18.52 -14.06
CA VAL A 366 -18.83 -17.55 -13.80
C VAL A 366 -17.83 -17.61 -14.95
N HIS A 367 -17.43 -16.44 -15.44
CA HIS A 367 -16.20 -16.28 -16.20
C HIS A 367 -15.20 -15.54 -15.32
N ALA A 368 -13.95 -15.97 -15.39
CA ALA A 368 -12.87 -15.31 -14.71
C ALA A 368 -11.61 -15.35 -15.57
N THR A 369 -10.89 -14.23 -15.59
CA THR A 369 -9.58 -14.11 -16.23
C THR A 369 -8.64 -13.44 -15.24
N PHE A 370 -7.55 -14.12 -14.89
CA PHE A 370 -6.46 -13.54 -14.14
C PHE A 370 -5.43 -12.95 -15.10
N VAL A 371 -5.12 -11.66 -14.93
CA VAL A 371 -4.05 -11.01 -15.68
C VAL A 371 -2.87 -10.81 -14.72
N PRO A 372 -1.79 -11.61 -14.88
CA PRO A 372 -0.58 -11.42 -14.08
C PRO A 372 0.10 -10.12 -14.46
N GLU A 373 0.59 -9.39 -13.47
CA GLU A 373 1.30 -8.13 -13.65
C GLU A 373 2.74 -8.19 -13.14
N VAL A 374 2.96 -9.02 -12.12
CA VAL A 374 4.28 -9.35 -11.60
C VAL A 374 4.36 -10.85 -11.49
N VAL A 375 5.43 -11.40 -12.05
CA VAL A 375 5.91 -12.75 -11.78
C VAL A 375 7.28 -12.60 -11.15
N ALA A 376 7.46 -13.13 -9.95
CA ALA A 376 8.73 -13.04 -9.26
C ALA A 376 9.16 -14.38 -8.69
N LEU A 377 10.44 -14.69 -8.87
CA LEU A 377 11.12 -15.75 -8.15
C LEU A 377 11.91 -15.12 -7.00
N ILE A 378 11.52 -15.45 -5.78
CA ILE A 378 12.04 -14.81 -4.58
C ILE A 378 12.76 -15.86 -3.75
N TYR A 379 14.04 -15.59 -3.48
CA TYR A 379 14.86 -16.40 -2.62
C TYR A 379 14.77 -15.88 -1.18
N ARG A 380 14.25 -16.72 -0.28
CA ARG A 380 14.19 -16.42 1.16
C ARG A 380 15.34 -17.11 1.87
N PRO A 381 16.15 -16.40 2.67
CA PRO A 381 17.18 -17.03 3.49
C PRO A 381 16.56 -17.75 4.67
N TRP A 382 17.00 -18.99 4.87
CA TRP A 382 16.65 -19.85 5.99
C TRP A 382 17.91 -20.33 6.69
N HIS A 383 17.84 -20.47 8.00
CA HIS A 383 18.90 -20.98 8.84
C HIS A 383 18.39 -22.19 9.61
N VAL A 384 19.16 -23.28 9.59
CA VAL A 384 19.01 -24.41 10.52
C VAL A 384 20.11 -24.28 11.55
N VAL A 385 19.74 -24.33 12.82
CA VAL A 385 20.62 -23.99 13.94
C VAL A 385 20.53 -25.06 15.00
N GLU A 386 21.68 -25.59 15.40
CA GLU A 386 21.80 -26.45 16.57
C GLU A 386 22.24 -25.62 17.75
N VAL A 387 21.40 -25.59 18.78
CA VAL A 387 21.57 -24.75 19.97
C VAL A 387 21.81 -25.64 21.17
N GLY A 388 22.93 -25.40 21.87
CA GLY A 388 23.25 -26.02 23.13
C GLY A 388 22.81 -25.16 24.30
N ILE A 389 22.02 -25.72 25.22
CA ILE A 389 21.58 -25.07 26.45
C ILE A 389 21.70 -26.09 27.58
N ASP A 390 22.57 -25.83 28.56
CA ASP A 390 22.68 -26.65 29.78
C ASP A 390 22.92 -28.16 29.55
N GLY A 391 23.55 -28.52 28.44
CA GLY A 391 23.81 -29.91 28.06
C GLY A 391 22.74 -30.52 27.15
N GLU A 392 21.61 -29.85 26.96
CA GLU A 392 20.60 -30.22 25.96
C GLU A 392 20.92 -29.57 24.61
N THR A 393 20.59 -30.28 23.53
CA THR A 393 20.74 -29.79 22.15
C THR A 393 19.37 -29.69 21.50
N LEU A 394 19.07 -28.54 20.90
CA LEU A 394 17.83 -28.24 20.22
C LEU A 394 18.13 -27.80 18.79
N ALA A 395 17.44 -28.37 17.80
CA ALA A 395 17.56 -27.96 16.41
C ALA A 395 16.37 -27.07 16.02
N MET A 396 16.65 -25.86 15.55
CA MET A 396 15.63 -24.85 15.24
C MET A 396 15.77 -24.33 13.81
N MET A 397 14.66 -23.96 13.20
CA MET A 397 14.60 -23.27 11.92
C MET A 397 14.32 -21.78 12.14
N VAL A 398 15.18 -20.93 11.57
CA VAL A 398 15.13 -19.47 11.71
C VAL A 398 14.99 -18.84 10.33
N ASP A 399 14.01 -17.95 10.19
CA ASP A 399 13.83 -17.13 9.00
C ASP A 399 14.89 -16.02 8.97
N GLY A 400 15.80 -16.09 8.00
CA GLY A 400 16.84 -15.08 7.81
C GLY A 400 16.29 -13.72 7.38
N GLY A 401 15.06 -13.64 6.85
CA GLY A 401 14.46 -12.38 6.46
C GLY A 401 13.95 -11.55 7.64
N THR A 402 13.46 -12.20 8.70
CA THR A 402 12.87 -11.53 9.88
C THR A 402 13.65 -11.77 11.17
N GLY A 403 14.59 -12.71 11.18
CA GLY A 403 15.28 -13.18 12.37
C GLY A 403 14.37 -13.92 13.35
N ARG A 404 13.20 -14.39 12.92
CA ARG A 404 12.25 -15.13 13.77
C ARG A 404 12.49 -16.63 13.66
N VAL A 405 12.41 -17.31 14.79
CA VAL A 405 12.37 -18.78 14.83
C VAL A 405 10.96 -19.22 14.47
N GLU A 406 10.83 -20.00 13.40
CA GLU A 406 9.54 -20.49 12.89
C GLU A 406 9.13 -21.82 13.53
N GLY A 407 10.09 -22.59 14.04
CA GLY A 407 9.83 -23.86 14.71
C GLY A 407 11.05 -24.76 14.79
N ASP A 408 10.81 -26.04 15.01
CA ASP A 408 11.84 -27.07 15.03
C ASP A 408 12.46 -27.24 13.63
N ALA A 409 13.73 -27.61 13.59
CA ALA A 409 14.39 -27.90 12.33
C ALA A 409 13.75 -29.16 11.69
N PRO A 410 13.48 -29.14 10.37
CA PRO A 410 13.01 -30.32 9.66
C PRO A 410 14.07 -31.43 9.71
N ALA A 411 13.62 -32.68 9.82
CA ALA A 411 14.49 -33.85 9.97
C ALA A 411 15.32 -34.15 8.70
N ASP A 412 14.79 -33.78 7.54
CA ASP A 412 15.44 -34.05 6.26
C ASP A 412 16.59 -33.07 6.01
N GLU A 413 17.70 -33.61 5.51
CA GLU A 413 18.82 -32.79 5.11
C GLU A 413 18.56 -32.14 3.74
N PHE A 414 18.73 -30.82 3.67
CA PHE A 414 18.51 -30.08 2.44
C PHE A 414 19.75 -30.10 1.55
N ALA A 415 19.61 -30.72 0.37
CA ALA A 415 20.59 -30.60 -0.69
C ALA A 415 20.55 -29.18 -1.29
N ALA A 416 21.37 -28.28 -0.76
CA ALA A 416 21.58 -26.95 -1.31
C ALA A 416 22.79 -26.93 -2.25
N ALA A 417 22.66 -26.26 -3.38
CA ALA A 417 23.71 -26.09 -4.39
C ALA A 417 24.04 -24.60 -4.55
N PRO A 418 25.13 -24.21 -5.23
CA PRO A 418 25.35 -22.82 -5.60
C PRO A 418 24.10 -22.22 -6.29
N LEU A 419 23.74 -20.99 -5.93
CA LEU A 419 22.57 -20.33 -6.50
C LEU A 419 22.73 -20.18 -8.02
N VAL A 420 21.85 -20.85 -8.77
CA VAL A 420 21.71 -20.64 -10.21
C VAL A 420 20.57 -19.64 -10.42
N ILE A 421 20.93 -18.40 -10.71
CA ILE A 421 19.95 -17.35 -11.03
C ILE A 421 19.47 -17.59 -12.46
N PRO A 422 18.15 -17.76 -12.69
CA PRO A 422 17.61 -17.86 -14.04
C PRO A 422 18.02 -16.64 -14.87
N PRO A 423 18.27 -16.80 -16.18
CA PRO A 423 18.60 -15.67 -17.04
C PRO A 423 17.44 -14.66 -17.05
N GLY A 424 17.78 -13.39 -16.83
CA GLY A 424 16.84 -12.29 -16.87
C GLY A 424 17.54 -10.99 -16.49
N ASP A 425 17.19 -9.90 -17.16
CA ASP A 425 17.78 -8.60 -16.83
C ASP A 425 17.14 -8.06 -15.54
N PRO A 426 17.96 -7.60 -14.58
CA PRO A 426 17.43 -6.93 -13.41
C PRO A 426 16.65 -5.67 -13.84
N PRO A 427 15.65 -5.24 -13.05
CA PRO A 427 15.00 -3.98 -13.32
C PRO A 427 16.02 -2.84 -13.31
N VAL A 428 15.81 -1.86 -14.18
CA VAL A 428 16.66 -0.67 -14.32
C VAL A 428 15.82 0.59 -14.15
N LEU A 429 16.37 1.58 -13.45
CA LEU A 429 15.75 2.90 -13.33
C LEU A 429 16.26 3.81 -14.45
N THR A 430 15.35 4.37 -15.23
CA THR A 430 15.64 5.35 -16.28
C THR A 430 14.95 6.67 -15.96
N PRO A 431 15.57 7.85 -16.18
CA PRO A 431 14.88 9.13 -16.02
C PRO A 431 13.56 9.20 -16.81
N SER A 432 12.53 9.77 -16.19
CA SER A 432 11.20 9.90 -16.76
C SER A 432 11.11 11.11 -17.71
N ARG A 433 11.66 10.97 -18.92
CA ARG A 433 11.72 12.06 -19.91
C ARG A 433 11.04 11.70 -21.22
N CYS A 434 10.39 12.68 -21.83
CA CYS A 434 9.81 12.56 -23.16
C CYS A 434 10.93 12.41 -24.19
N PRO A 435 10.92 11.35 -25.03
CA PRO A 435 11.97 11.13 -26.03
C PRO A 435 11.99 12.16 -27.16
N GLU A 436 10.97 13.02 -27.24
CA GLU A 436 10.76 13.91 -28.38
C GLU A 436 11.10 15.37 -28.06
N CYS A 437 10.75 15.84 -26.87
CA CYS A 437 11.05 17.22 -26.44
C CYS A 437 11.98 17.29 -25.23
N GLY A 438 12.33 16.16 -24.60
CA GLY A 438 13.21 16.11 -23.44
C GLY A 438 12.59 16.56 -22.11
N ALA A 439 11.36 17.06 -22.11
CA ALA A 439 10.65 17.46 -20.90
C ALA A 439 10.35 16.26 -19.98
N ASP A 440 10.30 16.50 -18.68
CA ASP A 440 9.91 15.48 -17.71
C ASP A 440 8.44 15.07 -17.93
N LEU A 441 8.18 13.76 -17.89
CA LEU A 441 6.83 13.21 -18.02
C LEU A 441 6.11 13.32 -16.67
N PRO A 442 4.77 13.47 -16.67
CA PRO A 442 4.02 13.55 -15.41
C PRO A 442 4.20 12.29 -14.56
N PHE A 443 4.37 12.49 -13.25
CA PHE A 443 4.45 11.40 -12.30
C PHE A 443 3.11 10.69 -12.14
N ALA A 444 3.06 9.46 -12.64
CA ALA A 444 1.93 8.57 -12.44
C ALA A 444 2.47 7.16 -12.15
N PRO A 445 2.52 6.76 -10.85
CA PRO A 445 3.14 5.50 -10.41
C PRO A 445 2.78 4.26 -11.21
N ASP A 446 1.55 4.20 -11.72
CA ASP A 446 0.97 3.05 -12.41
C ASP A 446 0.76 3.30 -13.91
N ALA A 447 1.22 4.44 -14.45
CA ALA A 447 1.01 4.76 -15.85
C ALA A 447 1.76 3.78 -16.75
N VAL A 448 1.04 3.25 -17.74
CA VAL A 448 1.60 2.50 -18.86
C VAL A 448 1.95 3.41 -20.03
N ALA A 449 1.25 4.54 -20.15
CA ALA A 449 1.59 5.63 -21.05
C ALA A 449 1.26 6.98 -20.40
N CYS A 450 2.09 7.99 -20.67
CA CYS A 450 1.94 9.34 -20.14
C CYS A 450 1.80 10.35 -21.28
N LEU A 451 0.84 11.27 -21.17
CA LEU A 451 0.73 12.37 -22.12
C LEU A 451 1.74 13.47 -21.75
N CYS A 452 2.70 13.75 -22.62
CA CYS A 452 3.68 14.79 -22.36
C CYS A 452 2.99 16.16 -22.27
N ARG A 453 3.18 16.87 -21.16
CA ARG A 453 2.56 18.20 -20.94
C ARG A 453 3.15 19.33 -21.78
N SER A 454 4.28 19.09 -22.45
CA SER A 454 4.96 20.08 -23.28
C SER A 454 4.61 19.92 -24.76
N CYS A 455 4.78 18.71 -25.32
CA CYS A 455 4.59 18.45 -26.74
C CYS A 455 3.34 17.62 -27.08
N PHE A 456 2.56 17.22 -26.07
CA PHE A 456 1.33 16.42 -26.18
C PHE A 456 1.48 15.11 -26.95
N ARG A 457 2.71 14.59 -27.03
CA ARG A 457 2.93 13.21 -27.48
C ARG A 457 2.61 12.25 -26.35
N LEU A 458 1.87 11.20 -26.67
CA LEU A 458 1.64 10.10 -25.77
C LEU A 458 2.84 9.16 -25.81
N VAL A 459 3.50 9.01 -24.67
CA VAL A 459 4.71 8.20 -24.55
C VAL A 459 4.39 6.94 -23.77
N GLU A 460 4.54 5.79 -24.42
CA GLU A 460 4.34 4.48 -23.80
C GLU A 460 5.65 3.99 -23.16
N THR A 461 5.52 3.18 -22.11
CA THR A 461 6.62 2.56 -21.35
C THR A 461 6.92 1.10 -21.75
N PRO A 462 7.21 0.73 -23.02
CA PRO A 462 7.80 -0.59 -23.26
C PRO A 462 9.33 -0.54 -23.00
N PRO A 463 9.90 -1.57 -22.36
CA PRO A 463 11.34 -1.81 -22.40
C PRO A 463 11.82 -2.01 -23.85
N PRO A 464 13.07 -1.65 -24.21
CA PRO A 464 14.08 -0.94 -23.44
C PRO A 464 14.07 0.60 -23.68
N ARG A 465 13.17 1.10 -24.53
CA ARG A 465 13.12 2.52 -24.92
C ARG A 465 11.68 3.03 -24.97
N TRP A 466 11.50 4.23 -24.44
CA TRP A 466 10.29 5.01 -24.62
C TRP A 466 9.95 5.16 -26.10
N ARG A 467 8.69 4.94 -26.45
CA ARG A 467 8.19 5.21 -27.79
C ARG A 467 6.97 6.11 -27.73
N THR A 468 6.88 7.01 -28.69
CA THR A 468 5.64 7.73 -28.95
C THR A 468 4.65 6.77 -29.61
N ILE A 469 3.41 6.75 -29.13
CA ILE A 469 2.32 6.01 -29.76
C ILE A 469 1.24 6.98 -30.26
N PRO A 470 0.53 6.64 -31.36
CA PRO A 470 -0.62 7.43 -31.80
C PRO A 470 -1.75 7.31 -30.78
N TYR A 471 -2.57 8.35 -30.71
CA TYR A 471 -3.82 8.36 -29.97
C TYR A 471 -4.83 9.24 -30.71
N LEU A 472 -6.10 9.03 -30.43
CA LEU A 472 -7.18 9.90 -30.89
C LEU A 472 -7.74 10.69 -29.70
N HIS A 473 -8.40 11.81 -29.97
CA HIS A 473 -9.06 12.55 -28.90
C HIS A 473 -10.28 13.32 -29.38
N GLU A 474 -11.17 13.64 -28.44
CA GLU A 474 -12.16 14.70 -28.60
C GLU A 474 -11.54 16.05 -28.24
N ASP A 475 -12.13 17.14 -28.70
CA ASP A 475 -11.79 18.46 -28.20
C ASP A 475 -12.13 18.58 -26.72
N ALA A 476 -11.22 19.17 -25.94
CA ALA A 476 -11.44 19.39 -24.52
C ALA A 476 -12.45 20.53 -24.32
N ALA A 477 -13.73 20.18 -24.12
CA ALA A 477 -14.75 21.15 -23.74
C ALA A 477 -14.44 21.78 -22.36
N ASP A 478 -14.90 23.01 -22.14
CA ASP A 478 -14.75 23.68 -20.85
C ASP A 478 -15.45 22.87 -19.73
N GLY A 479 -14.75 22.66 -18.62
CA GLY A 479 -15.24 21.84 -17.51
C GLY A 479 -15.26 20.33 -17.78
N ALA A 480 -14.80 19.88 -18.95
CA ALA A 480 -14.63 18.46 -19.23
C ALA A 480 -13.25 17.97 -18.78
N ARG A 481 -13.20 16.67 -18.51
CA ARG A 481 -11.99 15.92 -18.21
C ARG A 481 -11.73 14.92 -19.32
N LEU A 482 -10.50 14.87 -19.79
CA LEU A 482 -10.08 13.89 -20.79
C LEU A 482 -9.78 12.55 -20.13
N MET A 483 -10.56 11.55 -20.52
CA MET A 483 -10.54 10.21 -19.96
C MET A 483 -10.05 9.21 -21.01
N PRO A 484 -9.05 8.38 -20.71
CA PRO A 484 -8.50 7.46 -21.70
C PRO A 484 -9.35 6.18 -21.81
N PHE A 485 -9.59 5.74 -23.05
CA PHE A 485 -10.31 4.53 -23.41
C PHE A 485 -9.58 3.78 -24.54
N TRP A 486 -9.55 2.46 -24.46
CA TRP A 486 -9.23 1.60 -25.58
C TRP A 486 -10.49 1.41 -26.44
N ARG A 487 -10.44 1.84 -27.68
CA ARG A 487 -11.50 1.68 -28.67
C ARG A 487 -11.26 0.42 -29.48
N PHE A 488 -11.93 -0.66 -29.10
CA PHE A 488 -11.91 -1.93 -29.84
C PHE A 488 -12.93 -1.91 -30.99
N PRO A 489 -12.66 -2.59 -32.11
CA PRO A 489 -13.76 -3.08 -32.95
C PRO A 489 -14.57 -4.09 -32.13
N LEU A 490 -15.90 -3.93 -32.05
CA LEU A 490 -16.73 -4.95 -31.40
C LEU A 490 -16.77 -6.16 -32.34
N ARG A 491 -15.98 -7.17 -32.01
CA ARG A 491 -15.83 -8.42 -32.76
C ARG A 491 -15.71 -9.56 -31.77
N LEU A 492 -16.85 -10.04 -31.27
CA LEU A 492 -16.90 -11.10 -30.28
C LEU A 492 -17.09 -12.45 -30.95
N ARG A 493 -16.04 -13.27 -30.93
CA ARG A 493 -16.09 -14.67 -31.35
C ARG A 493 -16.71 -15.51 -30.24
N THR A 494 -17.92 -16.00 -30.44
CA THR A 494 -18.56 -16.95 -29.53
C THR A 494 -17.83 -18.29 -29.55
N SER A 495 -18.05 -19.11 -28.51
CA SER A 495 -17.50 -20.47 -28.47
C SER A 495 -18.06 -21.40 -29.56
N ALA A 496 -19.23 -21.05 -30.13
CA ALA A 496 -19.82 -21.73 -31.28
C ALA A 496 -19.28 -21.22 -32.64
N GLY A 497 -18.31 -20.29 -32.64
CA GLY A 497 -17.69 -19.74 -33.85
C GLY A 497 -18.40 -18.55 -34.49
N ALA A 498 -19.65 -18.26 -34.09
CA ALA A 498 -20.37 -17.08 -34.54
C ALA A 498 -19.65 -15.78 -34.11
N LEU A 499 -19.64 -14.79 -34.99
CA LEU A 499 -19.06 -13.48 -34.74
C LEU A 499 -20.20 -12.49 -34.46
N ILE A 500 -20.13 -11.79 -33.34
CA ILE A 500 -21.08 -10.73 -32.98
C ILE A 500 -20.38 -9.39 -33.14
N THR A 501 -20.99 -8.47 -33.90
CA THR A 501 -20.36 -7.17 -34.22
C THR A 501 -21.04 -5.93 -33.64
N ASP A 502 -22.18 -6.09 -32.97
CA ASP A 502 -22.86 -5.02 -32.25
C ASP A 502 -23.45 -5.47 -30.89
N LEU A 503 -23.77 -4.51 -30.03
CA LEU A 503 -24.34 -4.79 -28.70
C LEU A 503 -25.76 -5.37 -28.75
N PRO A 504 -26.67 -4.90 -29.63
CA PRO A 504 -28.01 -5.51 -29.74
C PRO A 504 -27.95 -7.03 -30.00
N HIS A 505 -27.16 -7.49 -30.98
CA HIS A 505 -27.04 -8.92 -31.30
C HIS A 505 -26.33 -9.71 -30.20
N LEU A 506 -25.51 -9.06 -29.35
CA LEU A 506 -24.99 -9.68 -28.14
C LEU A 506 -26.12 -10.03 -27.17
N THR A 507 -27.11 -9.15 -26.99
CA THR A 507 -28.20 -9.33 -26.02
C THR A 507 -29.36 -10.18 -26.53
N ASP A 508 -29.64 -10.22 -27.84
CA ASP A 508 -30.85 -10.86 -28.38
C ASP A 508 -30.83 -12.40 -28.28
N GLY A 509 -29.69 -13.05 -28.56
CA GLY A 509 -29.63 -14.52 -28.61
C GLY A 509 -29.33 -15.25 -27.30
N ILE A 510 -29.41 -14.57 -26.14
CA ILE A 510 -29.04 -15.20 -24.85
C ILE A 510 -30.15 -16.07 -24.25
N ASP A 511 -31.40 -15.89 -24.67
CA ASP A 511 -32.55 -16.70 -24.25
C ASP A 511 -32.78 -17.94 -25.13
N GLY A 512 -31.99 -18.10 -26.20
CA GLY A 512 -32.02 -19.23 -27.11
C GLY A 512 -32.92 -19.04 -28.33
N THR A 513 -33.57 -17.88 -28.48
CA THR A 513 -34.49 -17.58 -29.59
C THR A 513 -34.18 -16.19 -30.15
N PHE A 514 -34.04 -16.03 -31.47
CA PHE A 514 -33.67 -14.76 -32.10
C PHE A 514 -34.91 -13.91 -32.34
N ASP A 515 -35.44 -13.30 -31.28
CA ASP A 515 -36.83 -12.84 -31.30
C ASP A 515 -36.99 -11.33 -31.48
N GLN A 516 -35.98 -10.52 -31.15
CA GLN A 516 -36.17 -9.06 -31.00
C GLN A 516 -35.43 -8.22 -32.04
N ILE A 517 -34.44 -8.79 -32.74
CA ILE A 517 -33.66 -8.05 -33.73
C ILE A 517 -34.01 -8.44 -35.18
N GLY A 518 -34.57 -9.64 -35.40
CA GLY A 518 -35.00 -10.11 -36.72
C GLY A 518 -33.85 -10.12 -37.74
N ASP A 519 -34.16 -9.85 -39.02
CA ASP A 519 -33.18 -9.74 -40.12
C ASP A 519 -32.43 -8.39 -40.15
N ARG A 520 -32.32 -7.66 -39.02
CA ARG A 520 -31.58 -6.40 -39.03
C ARG A 520 -30.11 -6.67 -39.37
N PRO A 521 -29.52 -5.89 -40.29
CA PRO A 521 -28.11 -6.07 -40.60
C PRO A 521 -27.27 -5.73 -39.37
N GLU A 522 -26.36 -6.63 -39.01
CA GLU A 522 -25.31 -6.36 -38.03
C GLU A 522 -24.47 -5.17 -38.50
N THR A 523 -24.40 -4.11 -37.69
CA THR A 523 -23.59 -2.93 -37.99
C THR A 523 -22.34 -2.93 -37.13
N ALA A 524 -21.16 -2.93 -37.75
CA ALA A 524 -19.89 -2.93 -37.03
C ALA A 524 -19.80 -1.75 -36.03
N GLN A 525 -19.87 -2.07 -34.74
CA GLN A 525 -19.84 -1.09 -33.67
C GLN A 525 -18.43 -0.97 -33.07
N ARG A 526 -18.12 0.19 -32.47
CA ARG A 526 -16.92 0.38 -31.64
C ARG A 526 -17.25 0.18 -30.17
N PHE A 527 -16.36 -0.49 -29.45
CA PHE A 527 -16.50 -0.75 -28.03
C PHE A 527 -15.39 -0.05 -27.26
N PHE A 528 -15.77 0.88 -26.39
CA PHE A 528 -14.83 1.69 -25.62
C PHE A 528 -14.62 1.09 -24.23
N VAL A 529 -13.39 0.71 -23.90
CA VAL A 529 -13.04 0.10 -22.63
C VAL A 529 -12.16 1.08 -21.86
N PRO A 530 -12.47 1.42 -20.59
CA PRO A 530 -11.63 2.30 -19.79
C PRO A 530 -10.16 1.88 -19.82
N ALA A 531 -9.26 2.81 -20.14
CA ALA A 531 -7.82 2.59 -20.18
C ALA A 531 -7.12 3.00 -18.87
N PHE A 532 -7.89 3.01 -17.77
CA PHE A 532 -7.41 3.37 -16.44
C PHE A 532 -7.92 2.38 -15.40
N ARG A 533 -7.19 2.31 -14.29
CA ARG A 533 -7.52 1.49 -13.12
C ARG A 533 -8.23 2.31 -12.06
N THR A 534 -9.17 1.65 -11.39
CA THR A 534 -9.76 2.14 -10.14
C THR A 534 -9.31 1.26 -8.98
N ARG A 535 -9.18 1.84 -7.80
CA ARG A 535 -9.07 1.12 -6.53
C ARG A 535 -10.26 0.18 -6.41
N VAL A 536 -9.97 -1.11 -6.52
CA VAL A 536 -10.86 -2.25 -6.31
C VAL A 536 -11.75 -1.98 -5.11
N SER A 537 -13.00 -1.66 -5.42
CA SER A 537 -14.04 -1.34 -4.46
C SER A 537 -15.37 -1.36 -5.18
N LYS A 538 -16.46 -1.51 -4.42
CA LYS A 538 -17.82 -1.27 -4.93
C LYS A 538 -17.95 0.12 -5.59
N ALA A 539 -17.15 1.09 -5.18
CA ALA A 539 -17.14 2.44 -5.75
C ALA A 539 -16.54 2.49 -7.16
N GLY A 540 -15.47 1.73 -7.44
CA GLY A 540 -14.91 1.61 -8.79
C GLY A 540 -15.90 1.00 -9.78
N VAL A 541 -16.60 -0.08 -9.39
CA VAL A 541 -17.66 -0.68 -10.21
C VAL A 541 -18.81 0.31 -10.46
N ARG A 542 -19.17 1.15 -9.49
CA ARG A 542 -20.16 2.23 -9.68
C ARG A 542 -19.71 3.26 -10.73
N LEU A 543 -18.43 3.65 -10.74
CA LEU A 543 -17.90 4.54 -11.77
C LEU A 543 -18.05 3.90 -13.16
N TYR A 544 -17.62 2.65 -13.33
CA TYR A 544 -17.74 1.93 -14.60
C TYR A 544 -19.19 1.84 -15.11
N ARG A 545 -20.16 1.65 -14.21
CA ARG A 545 -21.60 1.68 -14.53
C ARG A 545 -22.09 3.04 -14.99
N ARG A 546 -21.58 4.12 -14.41
CA ARG A 546 -21.92 5.49 -14.84
C ARG A 546 -21.30 5.85 -16.18
N LEU A 547 -20.08 5.37 -16.44
CA LEU A 547 -19.37 5.60 -17.70
C LEU A 547 -20.03 4.85 -18.87
N TRP A 548 -20.57 3.66 -18.62
CA TRP A 548 -21.16 2.82 -19.67
C TRP A 548 -22.17 3.58 -20.57
N PRO A 549 -23.28 4.15 -20.06
CA PRO A 549 -24.23 4.89 -20.90
C PRO A 549 -23.70 6.25 -21.37
N ALA A 550 -22.65 6.78 -20.73
CA ALA A 550 -22.05 8.05 -21.13
C ALA A 550 -21.19 7.89 -22.40
N VAL A 551 -20.67 6.70 -22.64
CA VAL A 551 -19.68 6.39 -23.69
C VAL A 551 -20.23 5.42 -24.74
N GLN A 552 -20.88 4.33 -24.33
CA GLN A 552 -21.34 3.33 -25.30
C GLN A 552 -22.54 3.82 -26.10
N GLY A 553 -22.51 3.57 -27.41
CA GLY A 553 -23.62 3.86 -28.31
C GLY A 553 -23.74 5.33 -28.74
N LYS A 554 -22.79 6.19 -28.34
CA LYS A 554 -22.70 7.57 -28.84
C LYS A 554 -21.74 7.66 -30.02
N ALA A 555 -22.04 8.57 -30.94
CA ALA A 555 -21.07 8.99 -31.95
C ALA A 555 -20.04 9.90 -31.27
N HIS A 556 -18.76 9.66 -31.54
CA HIS A 556 -17.65 10.44 -31.02
C HIS A 556 -16.88 11.04 -32.20
N GLU A 557 -16.69 12.35 -32.18
CA GLU A 557 -15.90 13.08 -33.17
C GLU A 557 -14.44 13.06 -32.73
N LEU A 558 -13.64 12.21 -33.38
CA LEU A 558 -12.28 11.92 -32.96
C LEU A 558 -11.27 12.55 -33.91
N LEU A 559 -10.39 13.36 -33.33
CA LEU A 559 -9.26 13.98 -33.98
C LEU A 559 -8.02 13.08 -33.83
N ALA A 560 -7.25 12.94 -34.91
CA ALA A 560 -5.99 12.18 -34.92
C ALA A 560 -4.75 13.08 -34.75
N GLU A 561 -4.94 14.39 -34.79
CA GLU A 561 -3.87 15.35 -34.50
C GLU A 561 -3.55 15.37 -33.00
N ARG A 562 -2.48 16.10 -32.66
CA ARG A 562 -2.09 16.28 -31.26
C ARG A 562 -2.89 17.43 -30.68
N PHE A 563 -2.99 17.46 -29.35
CA PHE A 563 -3.46 18.66 -28.68
C PHE A 563 -2.57 19.86 -29.04
N SER A 564 -3.21 20.96 -29.37
CA SER A 564 -2.51 22.21 -29.65
C SER A 564 -1.90 22.75 -28.36
N PRO A 565 -0.59 23.10 -28.34
CA PRO A 565 0.01 23.78 -27.20
C PRO A 565 -0.63 25.13 -26.87
N ALA A 566 -1.32 25.76 -27.84
CA ALA A 566 -2.05 27.00 -27.62
C ALA A 566 -3.35 26.79 -26.81
N ARG A 567 -3.87 25.55 -26.78
CA ARG A 567 -5.07 25.16 -26.02
C ARG A 567 -4.83 23.82 -25.33
N PRO A 568 -3.96 23.80 -24.30
CA PRO A 568 -3.63 22.56 -23.61
C PRO A 568 -4.86 22.06 -22.83
N PRO A 569 -5.09 20.75 -22.78
CA PRO A 569 -6.18 20.21 -21.96
C PRO A 569 -5.91 20.47 -20.48
N ALA A 570 -6.92 20.99 -19.77
CA ALA A 570 -6.78 21.35 -18.36
C ALA A 570 -6.62 20.13 -17.44
N ARG A 571 -7.32 19.02 -17.73
CA ARG A 571 -7.32 17.80 -16.92
C ARG A 571 -7.30 16.56 -17.80
N VAL A 572 -6.27 15.74 -17.62
CA VAL A 572 -6.08 14.47 -18.32
C VAL A 572 -5.87 13.37 -17.29
N VAL A 573 -6.63 12.29 -17.42
CA VAL A 573 -6.38 11.07 -16.64
C VAL A 573 -5.36 10.21 -17.37
N GLU A 574 -4.38 9.72 -16.62
CA GLU A 574 -3.28 8.94 -17.17
C GLU A 574 -3.71 7.52 -17.55
N VAL A 575 -3.05 6.98 -18.57
CA VAL A 575 -3.30 5.62 -19.06
C VAL A 575 -2.64 4.64 -18.10
N THR A 576 -3.43 3.89 -17.33
CA THR A 576 -2.93 2.96 -16.29
C THR A 576 -3.30 1.51 -16.55
N LEU A 577 -4.10 1.26 -17.60
CA LEU A 577 -4.49 -0.08 -18.05
C LEU A 577 -3.94 -0.33 -19.46
N PRO A 578 -3.01 -1.28 -19.67
CA PRO A 578 -2.48 -1.60 -21.00
C PRO A 578 -3.53 -2.31 -21.87
N ALA A 579 -3.40 -2.24 -23.19
CA ALA A 579 -4.36 -2.80 -24.14
C ALA A 579 -4.67 -4.29 -23.91
N ALA A 580 -3.66 -5.10 -23.60
CA ALA A 580 -3.82 -6.53 -23.34
C ALA A 580 -4.71 -6.79 -22.11
N GLU A 581 -4.50 -6.06 -21.02
CA GLU A 581 -5.32 -6.17 -19.82
C GLU A 581 -6.70 -5.55 -20.02
N ALA A 582 -6.79 -4.43 -20.75
CA ALA A 582 -8.05 -3.84 -21.15
C ALA A 582 -8.91 -4.83 -21.95
N ARG A 583 -8.32 -5.69 -22.80
CA ARG A 583 -9.04 -6.76 -23.50
C ARG A 583 -9.61 -7.80 -22.53
N ALA A 584 -8.88 -8.17 -21.47
CA ALA A 584 -9.40 -9.05 -20.43
C ALA A 584 -10.54 -8.38 -19.65
N PHE A 585 -10.36 -7.10 -19.28
CA PHE A 585 -11.40 -6.31 -18.62
C PHE A 585 -12.64 -6.11 -19.50
N ALA A 586 -12.46 -5.92 -20.81
CA ALA A 586 -13.52 -5.73 -21.80
C ALA A 586 -14.60 -6.81 -21.71
N ARG A 587 -14.16 -8.07 -21.54
CA ARG A 587 -15.06 -9.24 -21.45
C ARG A 587 -15.98 -9.17 -20.24
N VAL A 588 -15.48 -8.73 -19.09
CA VAL A 588 -16.32 -8.56 -17.89
C VAL A 588 -17.09 -7.25 -17.91
N TYR A 589 -16.54 -6.20 -18.54
CA TYR A 589 -17.20 -4.89 -18.65
C TYR A 589 -18.46 -4.94 -19.53
N LEU A 590 -18.45 -5.79 -20.56
CA LEU A 590 -19.62 -6.12 -21.39
C LEU A 590 -20.82 -6.67 -20.60
N ALA A 591 -20.64 -7.12 -19.35
CA ALA A 591 -21.73 -7.47 -18.46
C ALA A 591 -22.77 -6.33 -18.31
N LEU A 592 -22.34 -5.08 -18.47
CA LEU A 592 -23.19 -3.90 -18.39
C LEU A 592 -24.08 -3.67 -19.62
N ALA A 593 -23.86 -4.42 -20.71
CA ALA A 593 -24.73 -4.37 -21.88
C ALA A 593 -26.11 -4.99 -21.61
N PHE A 594 -26.20 -5.92 -20.65
CA PHE A 594 -27.41 -6.67 -20.39
C PHE A 594 -28.37 -5.92 -19.47
N THR A 595 -29.60 -5.75 -19.91
CA THR A 595 -30.69 -5.22 -19.08
C THR A 595 -31.34 -6.33 -18.25
N GLN A 596 -32.12 -5.95 -17.25
CA GLN A 596 -32.92 -6.91 -16.47
C GLN A 596 -33.90 -7.70 -17.35
N ARG A 597 -34.43 -7.08 -18.42
CA ARG A 597 -35.33 -7.72 -19.38
C ARG A 597 -34.62 -8.85 -20.12
N ASP A 598 -33.41 -8.59 -20.62
CA ASP A 598 -32.61 -9.58 -21.35
C ASP A 598 -32.28 -10.77 -20.43
N LEU A 599 -31.83 -10.46 -19.21
CA LEU A 599 -31.42 -11.46 -18.24
C LEU A 599 -32.58 -12.31 -17.71
N ALA A 600 -33.81 -11.78 -17.63
CA ALA A 600 -34.96 -12.57 -17.19
C ALA A 600 -35.20 -13.79 -18.09
N ARG A 601 -35.01 -13.63 -19.40
CA ARG A 601 -35.20 -14.67 -20.42
C ARG A 601 -33.94 -15.51 -20.66
N ALA A 602 -32.77 -14.96 -20.36
CA ALA A 602 -31.48 -15.61 -20.59
C ALA A 602 -31.40 -17.07 -20.11
N GLN A 603 -30.90 -17.94 -20.98
CA GLN A 603 -30.55 -19.32 -20.67
C GLN A 603 -29.06 -19.43 -20.34
N VAL A 604 -28.72 -20.29 -19.38
CA VAL A 604 -27.33 -20.47 -18.92
C VAL A 604 -26.41 -20.86 -20.08
N LYS A 605 -26.88 -21.74 -20.98
CA LYS A 605 -26.12 -22.17 -22.16
C LYS A 605 -25.82 -20.98 -23.08
N GLY A 606 -26.82 -20.19 -23.45
CA GLY A 606 -26.66 -19.01 -24.29
C GLY A 606 -25.71 -17.97 -23.68
N VAL A 607 -25.84 -17.69 -22.39
CA VAL A 607 -24.92 -16.79 -21.66
C VAL A 607 -23.50 -17.32 -21.66
N ARG A 608 -23.30 -18.62 -21.43
CA ARG A 608 -21.95 -19.22 -21.46
C ARG A 608 -21.33 -19.12 -22.84
N GLU A 609 -22.06 -19.56 -23.87
CA GLU A 609 -21.51 -19.71 -25.21
C GLU A 609 -21.26 -18.38 -25.90
N ARG A 610 -22.18 -17.41 -25.74
CA ARG A 610 -22.14 -16.12 -26.43
C ARG A 610 -21.38 -15.02 -25.69
N PHE A 611 -21.28 -15.12 -24.36
CA PHE A 611 -20.70 -14.05 -23.54
C PHE A 611 -19.51 -14.53 -22.71
N LEU A 612 -19.73 -15.44 -21.75
CA LEU A 612 -18.69 -15.83 -20.78
C LEU A 612 -17.49 -16.51 -21.46
N SER A 613 -17.71 -17.28 -22.53
CA SER A 613 -16.66 -17.95 -23.29
C SER A 613 -16.22 -17.18 -24.55
N ALA A 614 -16.82 -16.03 -24.85
CA ALA A 614 -16.51 -15.30 -26.08
C ALA A 614 -15.17 -14.56 -26.02
N GLN A 615 -14.49 -14.45 -27.16
CA GLN A 615 -13.20 -13.77 -27.31
C GLN A 615 -13.37 -12.48 -28.11
N LEU A 616 -12.82 -11.38 -27.59
CA LEU A 616 -12.81 -10.09 -28.29
C LEU A 616 -11.60 -10.02 -29.24
N GLU A 617 -11.87 -9.89 -30.53
CA GLU A 617 -10.87 -9.83 -31.60
C GLU A 617 -10.55 -8.38 -32.02
N GLY A 618 -9.43 -8.22 -32.74
CA GLY A 618 -9.03 -6.96 -33.37
C GLY A 618 -8.25 -6.03 -32.43
N ASP A 619 -7.42 -5.18 -33.02
CA ASP A 619 -6.54 -4.27 -32.29
C ASP A 619 -7.29 -3.01 -31.85
N PRO A 620 -7.05 -2.52 -30.62
CA PRO A 620 -7.64 -1.28 -30.15
C PRO A 620 -6.80 -0.06 -30.53
N ASP A 621 -7.48 1.06 -30.72
CA ASP A 621 -6.85 2.38 -30.69
C ASP A 621 -7.00 2.99 -29.30
N LEU A 622 -6.03 3.80 -28.86
CA LEU A 622 -6.19 4.58 -27.64
C LEU A 622 -6.87 5.92 -27.96
N VAL A 623 -7.88 6.26 -27.18
CA VAL A 623 -8.72 7.44 -27.38
C VAL A 623 -8.88 8.20 -26.06
N PHE A 624 -8.81 9.54 -26.10
CA PHE A 624 -9.21 10.39 -24.97
C PHE A 624 -10.59 11.00 -25.24
N LEU A 625 -11.57 10.66 -24.42
CA LEU A 625 -12.92 11.20 -24.50
C LEU A 625 -13.11 12.32 -23.49
N ALA A 626 -13.80 13.39 -23.88
CA ALA A 626 -14.14 14.52 -23.03
C ALA A 626 -15.40 14.21 -22.24
N LEU A 627 -15.26 13.90 -20.95
CA LEU A 627 -16.38 13.60 -20.06
C LEU A 627 -16.61 14.75 -19.06
N PRO A 628 -17.86 15.09 -18.72
CA PRO A 628 -18.15 16.13 -17.73
C PRO A 628 -17.50 15.82 -16.37
N ASP A 629 -16.89 16.83 -15.72
CA ASP A 629 -16.23 16.63 -14.43
C ASP A 629 -17.22 16.19 -13.34
N GLU A 630 -18.50 16.52 -13.43
CA GLU A 630 -19.54 16.07 -12.50
C GLU A 630 -19.74 14.54 -12.52
N LEU A 631 -19.45 13.91 -13.67
CA LEU A 631 -19.54 12.47 -13.82
C LEU A 631 -18.38 11.75 -13.14
N VAL A 632 -17.18 12.33 -13.23
CA VAL A 632 -15.91 11.67 -12.89
C VAL A 632 -15.30 12.17 -11.58
N GLY A 633 -15.32 13.48 -11.33
CA GLY A 633 -14.71 14.16 -10.18
C GLY A 633 -15.04 13.55 -8.82
N PRO A 634 -16.28 13.10 -8.53
CA PRO A 634 -16.61 12.42 -7.28
C PRO A 634 -15.81 11.13 -7.02
N PHE A 635 -15.11 10.61 -8.02
CA PHE A 635 -14.35 9.37 -7.98
C PHE A 635 -12.83 9.59 -8.05
N ASP A 636 -12.32 10.82 -7.92
CA ASP A 636 -10.89 11.14 -8.06
C ASP A 636 -9.99 10.32 -7.14
N ALA A 637 -10.43 10.12 -5.90
CA ALA A 637 -9.71 9.31 -4.91
C ALA A 637 -9.66 7.81 -5.25
N LEU A 638 -10.42 7.36 -6.26
CA LEU A 638 -10.43 5.98 -6.72
C LEU A 638 -9.43 5.71 -7.84
N PHE A 639 -8.85 6.70 -8.52
CA PHE A 639 -7.88 6.40 -9.56
C PHE A 639 -6.60 5.77 -8.98
N GLY A 640 -6.04 4.80 -9.72
CA GLY A 640 -4.84 4.07 -9.33
C GLY A 640 -5.12 2.71 -8.67
N ARG A 641 -4.07 2.09 -8.13
CA ARG A 641 -4.15 0.73 -7.54
C ARG A 641 -4.82 0.67 -6.17
N ALA A 642 -5.55 -0.42 -5.98
CA ALA A 642 -6.25 -0.76 -4.73
C ALA A 642 -5.32 -1.27 -3.63
N ARG A 643 -5.90 -1.47 -2.45
CA ARG A 643 -5.31 -2.32 -1.40
C ARG A 643 -5.32 -3.77 -1.89
N VAL A 644 -4.21 -4.46 -1.67
CA VAL A 644 -3.97 -5.81 -2.19
C VAL A 644 -4.63 -6.86 -1.30
N ALA A 645 -5.41 -7.77 -1.89
CA ALA A 645 -5.96 -8.93 -1.18
C ALA A 645 -4.99 -10.11 -1.28
N ALA A 646 -4.77 -10.81 -0.18
CA ALA A 646 -3.91 -11.98 -0.19
C ALA A 646 -4.66 -13.21 -0.66
N LEU A 647 -4.01 -14.02 -1.49
CA LEU A 647 -4.52 -15.28 -2.01
C LEU A 647 -5.01 -16.19 -0.87
N ALA A 648 -4.22 -16.31 0.20
CA ALA A 648 -4.56 -17.13 1.36
C ALA A 648 -5.84 -16.68 2.08
N ASP A 649 -6.15 -15.37 2.11
CA ASP A 649 -7.39 -14.87 2.69
C ASP A 649 -8.59 -15.27 1.82
N LEU A 650 -8.42 -15.24 0.50
CA LEU A 650 -9.47 -15.57 -0.49
C LEU A 650 -9.74 -17.07 -0.58
N GLU A 651 -8.73 -17.90 -0.34
CA GLU A 651 -8.89 -19.37 -0.32
C GLU A 651 -9.71 -19.85 0.89
N GLY A 652 -9.86 -18.99 1.91
CA GLY A 652 -10.39 -19.32 3.22
C GLY A 652 -9.35 -20.10 4.00
N GLY A 653 -8.88 -19.56 5.12
CA GLY A 653 -8.08 -20.36 6.05
C GLY A 653 -8.87 -21.62 6.46
N PRO A 654 -8.19 -22.73 6.81
CA PRO A 654 -8.87 -23.95 7.26
C PRO A 654 -9.88 -23.74 8.41
N ASP A 655 -9.78 -22.62 9.13
CA ASP A 655 -10.66 -22.24 10.25
C ASP A 655 -11.69 -21.13 9.94
N ALA A 656 -11.80 -20.65 8.70
CA ALA A 656 -12.83 -19.67 8.37
C ALA A 656 -14.19 -20.39 8.26
N PRO A 657 -15.19 -20.08 9.11
CA PRO A 657 -16.51 -20.71 9.00
C PRO A 657 -17.07 -20.40 7.61
N ARG A 658 -17.35 -21.46 6.85
CA ARG A 658 -18.12 -21.37 5.61
C ARG A 658 -19.46 -20.74 5.97
N ARG A 659 -19.62 -19.45 5.66
CA ARG A 659 -20.88 -18.73 5.82
C ARG A 659 -21.81 -19.04 4.68
#